data_AF-A0A1C4M6X9-F1
#
_entry.id   AF-A0A1C4M6X9-F1
#
_cell.length_a   1.000
_cell.length_b   1.000
_cell.length_c   1.000
_cell.angle_alpha   90.00
_cell.angle_beta   90.00
_cell.angle_gamma   90.00
#
_symmetry.space_group_name_H-M   'P 1'
#
loop_
_entity.id
_entity.type
_entity.pdbx_description
1 polymer ?
#
loop_
_entity_poly.entity_id
_entity_poly.type
_entity_poly.pdbx_seq_one_letter_code
_entity_poly.pdbx_strand_id
1 'polypeptide(L)'
;MEAQRGWARRLAGYAWRYPKDVVLALGSSLAGMAVLAVVPLITKVIIDDVVEDHTRSMAPWAGALLAAAAVVYVLTYIRRYYGGRLALDVQHDLRTEMFTTITRLDGRRQDELSTGQVVGRATSDLQLIQGLLFMLPMTIGNLLLFMISLGIMAWLSPPLTLVALAVAPALWWIARRSRSRLHPATWYAQAQAAAVAGVVDGAVSGVRVVKGFGQEEQETGKLREVSRRLFAGRLRTIRLNSRYTPALQAVPAFGQVAMLAFGGWLAVRGHITLGTFVAFSTYLAQLVGPVRMLAMVLTVGQQARASTERVLELIDTEPSMSDGTKTLPADAPATVEFDDVSFGYAEGRPVLSGLSFEIGAGETLAVVGSSGSGKSTVSLLLPRFYDVGHGAVLVGGHDVRELTLASLRSAIGLVPEDSFLFSETVRDNIAYGRPDATDDQIREAARAAQADGFISELPDGYATKVGEHGLTLSGGQRQRVALARAILADPRLLVLDDATSAVDARVEHEIHEALKQVMRGRTTLLIAHRRSTLALADRIAVLDRGALADIGTHEELQARSALYRRLLTDPDEPGGVSPGRPRPAARPEDTSVRDELDAAFDAERGVTPRLWSGDRAPKDTALSGTPATPGLLAQVDALPPATDTPGIDEGRAVRAEDSYGLRRLLSGFRLPLLVSLALVAVDAGMGLLLPVLIRHGIDQGVTAAALGAVWAAALLGLVAVLVQWAAQIGETRMTGRTGERVLYALRLKIFAQLQRLGLDYYERELTGRIMTRMTTDVDALSTFLQTGLVTAFVSVVTFFGIMVALLVIDVQLALVVFATLPPLIVATWFFRRASVKAYELARERVSVVNADLQESVAGLRIVQAFGRERDGGARFAERSDSYRQARIRGQWLISVYFPFVQLLSSVAAAAVLVTGAGRVDDATLTTGALVAYLLYIDLFFAPVQQLSQVFDGYQQATVSLGRIQELLREPTSTGTADEPLDVLSLRGDIAFEDVRFAYGTDEEAISGVDLRIPAGQTVAFVGETGAGKSTVVKLVARFYDPTGGRVTVDGTDLRALDLTSYRHRLGVVPQEAYLFQGTVRDAIAYGRPDATDAQVEAAARAVGAHEMIATLDGGYLHEVAERGRNLSAGQRQLIALARAELVDPDVLLLDEATAALDLATEALVNQATDRLAGRRTTLVVAHRLTTAARADRIVVMDRGRVAEDGTHAELLAREGRYARLWRTFAGSSDDEPGEPVLAPQLP
;
A
#
# COMPACT_ATOMS: atom_id res chain seq x y z
N MET A 1 33.46 -8.19 5.20
CA MET A 1 34.43 -7.20 4.67
C MET A 1 34.01 -6.55 3.33
N GLU A 2 32.88 -6.95 2.71
CA GLU A 2 32.41 -6.36 1.44
C GLU A 2 31.47 -5.14 1.58
N ALA A 3 30.94 -4.88 2.77
CA ALA A 3 30.04 -3.76 3.09
C ALA A 3 30.67 -2.36 2.90
N GLN A 4 31.98 -2.26 2.67
CA GLN A 4 32.68 -0.98 2.40
C GLN A 4 32.82 -0.63 0.90
N ARG A 5 32.33 -1.46 -0.04
CA ARG A 5 32.29 -1.09 -1.46
C ARG A 5 31.06 -0.22 -1.72
N GLY A 6 31.24 1.08 -1.98
CA GLY A 6 30.13 2.01 -2.26
C GLY A 6 29.15 1.49 -3.32
N TRP A 7 27.85 1.75 -3.12
CA TRP A 7 26.71 1.24 -3.92
C TRP A 7 26.95 1.24 -5.45
N ALA A 8 27.60 2.29 -5.97
CA ALA A 8 27.89 2.44 -7.39
C ALA A 8 28.83 1.35 -7.94
N ARG A 9 29.80 0.90 -7.14
CA ARG A 9 30.75 -0.16 -7.53
C ARG A 9 30.06 -1.51 -7.63
N ARG A 10 29.14 -1.80 -6.70
CA ARG A 10 28.36 -3.04 -6.71
C ARG A 10 27.36 -3.06 -7.86
N LEU A 11 26.63 -1.96 -8.07
CA LEU A 11 25.73 -1.82 -9.22
C LEU A 11 26.50 -1.91 -10.55
N ALA A 12 27.71 -1.34 -10.63
CA ALA A 12 28.59 -1.53 -11.79
C ALA A 12 28.99 -3.00 -11.96
N GLY A 13 29.20 -3.75 -10.88
CA GLY A 13 29.43 -5.19 -10.92
C GLY A 13 28.28 -5.96 -11.58
N TYR A 14 27.03 -5.65 -11.22
CA TYR A 14 25.86 -6.21 -11.90
C TYR A 14 25.81 -5.84 -13.38
N ALA A 15 26.07 -4.58 -13.74
CA ALA A 15 26.09 -4.16 -15.14
C ALA A 15 27.19 -4.89 -15.94
N TRP A 16 28.37 -5.09 -15.34
CA TRP A 16 29.50 -5.78 -15.96
C TRP A 16 29.30 -7.30 -16.13
N ARG A 17 28.25 -7.91 -15.55
CA ARG A 17 27.80 -9.26 -15.95
C ARG A 17 27.35 -9.31 -17.43
N TYR A 18 26.96 -8.16 -17.99
CA TYR A 18 26.54 -8.00 -19.37
C TYR A 18 27.49 -7.04 -20.13
N PRO A 19 28.77 -7.40 -20.30
CA PRO A 19 29.79 -6.50 -20.83
C PRO A 19 29.48 -6.02 -22.25
N LYS A 20 28.86 -6.89 -23.07
CA LYS A 20 28.44 -6.55 -24.44
C LYS A 20 27.44 -5.41 -24.44
N ASP A 21 26.43 -5.48 -23.56
CA ASP A 21 25.36 -4.49 -23.51
C ASP A 21 25.88 -3.16 -22.95
N VAL A 22 26.77 -3.20 -21.95
CA VAL A 22 27.45 -2.00 -21.42
C VAL A 22 28.27 -1.30 -22.51
N VAL A 23 29.13 -2.05 -23.21
CA VAL A 23 30.03 -1.49 -24.25
C VAL A 23 29.22 -0.97 -25.43
N LEU A 24 28.21 -1.70 -25.89
CA LEU A 24 27.36 -1.27 -26.99
C LEU A 24 26.52 -0.04 -26.61
N ALA A 25 25.91 -0.02 -25.41
CA ALA A 25 25.10 1.11 -24.97
C ALA A 25 25.94 2.39 -24.78
N LEU A 26 27.07 2.30 -24.07
CA LEU A 26 27.93 3.45 -23.81
C LEU A 26 28.68 3.89 -25.08
N GLY A 27 29.27 2.95 -25.80
CA GLY A 27 30.02 3.22 -27.03
C GLY A 27 29.17 3.86 -28.12
N SER A 28 27.96 3.33 -28.36
CA SER A 28 27.04 3.94 -29.35
C SER A 28 26.49 5.29 -28.89
N SER A 29 26.35 5.51 -27.58
CA SER A 29 26.00 6.83 -27.03
C SER A 29 27.10 7.86 -27.30
N LEU A 30 28.35 7.55 -26.95
CA LEU A 30 29.49 8.44 -27.18
C LEU A 30 29.69 8.71 -28.67
N ALA A 31 29.69 7.67 -29.50
CA ALA A 31 29.84 7.81 -30.95
C ALA A 31 28.68 8.60 -31.58
N GLY A 32 27.44 8.33 -31.18
CA GLY A 32 26.26 9.01 -31.71
C GLY A 32 26.27 10.50 -31.36
N MET A 33 26.68 10.85 -30.14
CA MET A 33 26.80 12.23 -29.69
C MET A 33 27.95 12.97 -30.37
N ALA A 34 29.07 12.29 -30.65
CA ALA A 34 30.16 12.86 -31.43
C ALA A 34 29.73 13.17 -32.88
N VAL A 35 29.00 12.26 -33.53
CA VAL A 35 28.45 12.51 -34.89
C VAL A 35 27.43 13.64 -34.86
N LEU A 36 26.53 13.65 -33.87
CA LEU A 36 25.53 14.71 -33.71
C LEU A 36 26.19 16.09 -33.52
N ALA A 37 27.31 16.15 -32.81
CA ALA A 37 28.08 17.38 -32.64
C ALA A 37 28.68 17.92 -33.95
N VAL A 38 28.88 17.07 -34.97
CA VAL A 38 29.42 17.48 -36.28
C VAL A 38 28.32 17.97 -37.24
N VAL A 39 27.06 17.56 -37.05
CA VAL A 39 25.94 17.92 -37.94
C VAL A 39 25.83 19.44 -38.19
N PRO A 40 25.90 20.33 -37.17
CA PRO A 40 25.81 21.77 -37.43
C PRO A 40 26.97 22.33 -38.27
N LEU A 41 28.15 21.71 -38.26
CA LEU A 41 29.27 22.10 -39.13
C LEU A 41 29.01 21.74 -40.60
N ILE A 42 28.37 20.59 -40.85
CA ILE A 42 27.94 20.21 -42.20
C ILE A 42 26.92 21.22 -42.71
N THR A 43 25.94 21.59 -41.88
CA THR A 43 24.96 22.64 -42.22
C THR A 43 25.63 23.99 -42.47
N LYS A 44 26.62 24.38 -41.66
CA LYS A 44 27.43 25.59 -41.90
C LYS A 44 28.04 25.58 -43.30
N VAL A 45 28.74 24.50 -43.65
CA VAL A 45 29.45 24.40 -44.93
C VAL A 45 28.47 24.44 -46.11
N ILE A 46 27.29 23.84 -45.98
CA ILE A 46 26.25 23.95 -47.00
C ILE A 46 25.80 25.41 -47.16
N ILE A 47 25.58 26.13 -46.08
CA ILE A 47 25.12 27.52 -46.15
C ILE A 47 26.22 28.44 -46.72
N ASP A 48 27.44 28.37 -46.19
CA ASP A 48 28.55 29.24 -46.60
C ASP A 48 29.07 28.87 -48.01
N ASP A 49 29.52 27.64 -48.21
CA ASP A 49 30.31 27.27 -49.40
C ASP A 49 29.44 26.90 -50.60
N VAL A 50 28.18 26.49 -50.38
CA VAL A 50 27.29 25.98 -51.45
C VAL A 50 26.22 27.00 -51.81
N VAL A 51 25.55 27.59 -50.80
CA VAL A 51 24.43 28.52 -51.02
C VAL A 51 24.90 29.97 -51.18
N GLU A 52 25.91 30.42 -50.43
CA GLU A 52 26.37 31.82 -50.48
C GLU A 52 27.54 32.03 -51.47
N ASP A 53 28.64 31.27 -51.32
CA ASP A 53 29.85 31.48 -52.13
C ASP A 53 29.91 30.64 -53.43
N HIS A 54 29.01 29.67 -53.60
CA HIS A 54 28.98 28.70 -54.72
C HIS A 54 30.32 28.02 -55.06
N THR A 55 31.21 27.86 -54.08
CA THR A 55 32.55 27.29 -54.27
C THR A 55 32.56 25.76 -54.28
N ARG A 56 31.50 25.12 -53.76
CA ARG A 56 31.38 23.66 -53.64
C ARG A 56 30.04 23.14 -54.15
N SER A 57 30.00 21.88 -54.59
CA SER A 57 28.77 21.23 -55.04
C SER A 57 27.91 20.73 -53.87
N MET A 58 26.59 20.77 -54.03
CA MET A 58 25.61 20.38 -52.99
C MET A 58 25.58 18.87 -52.70
N ALA A 59 25.77 18.05 -53.73
CA ALA A 59 25.63 16.60 -53.64
C ALA A 59 26.49 15.91 -52.54
N PRO A 60 27.80 16.17 -52.40
CA PRO A 60 28.62 15.51 -51.37
C PRO A 60 28.21 15.90 -49.94
N TRP A 61 27.81 17.15 -49.72
CA TRP A 61 27.44 17.63 -48.38
C TRP A 61 26.02 17.22 -47.99
N ALA A 62 25.07 17.21 -48.93
CA ALA A 62 23.76 16.59 -48.73
C ALA A 62 23.89 15.08 -48.45
N GLY A 63 24.77 14.38 -49.18
CA GLY A 63 25.12 12.99 -48.91
C GLY A 63 25.74 12.78 -47.53
N ALA A 64 26.66 13.66 -47.11
CA ALA A 64 27.26 13.62 -45.78
C ALA A 64 26.22 13.84 -44.66
N LEU A 65 25.26 14.75 -44.86
CA LEU A 65 24.19 15.01 -43.89
C LEU A 65 23.24 13.80 -43.75
N LEU A 66 22.85 13.19 -44.88
CA LEU A 66 22.04 11.97 -44.88
C LEU A 66 22.79 10.77 -44.27
N ALA A 67 24.08 10.63 -44.56
CA ALA A 67 24.93 9.61 -43.95
C ALA A 67 25.06 9.82 -42.43
N ALA A 68 25.30 11.05 -41.98
CA ALA A 68 25.32 11.38 -40.56
C ALA A 68 23.98 11.05 -39.88
N ALA A 69 22.84 11.38 -40.52
CA ALA A 69 21.52 11.04 -40.02
C ALA A 69 21.31 9.52 -39.89
N ALA A 70 21.71 8.74 -40.89
CA ALA A 70 21.63 7.28 -40.86
C ALA A 70 22.53 6.68 -39.76
N VAL A 71 23.74 7.22 -39.59
CA VAL A 71 24.66 6.79 -38.52
C VAL A 71 24.08 7.12 -37.14
N VAL A 72 23.54 8.33 -36.94
CA VAL A 72 22.87 8.72 -35.69
C VAL A 72 21.66 7.82 -35.42
N TYR A 73 20.87 7.48 -36.43
CA TYR A 73 19.76 6.53 -36.30
C TYR A 73 20.24 5.17 -35.75
N VAL A 74 21.23 4.55 -36.40
CA VAL A 74 21.76 3.24 -36.00
C VAL A 74 22.36 3.30 -34.60
N LEU A 75 23.18 4.30 -34.29
CA LEU A 75 23.81 4.45 -32.98
C LEU A 75 22.78 4.71 -31.88
N THR A 76 21.75 5.49 -32.16
CA THR A 76 20.66 5.73 -31.21
C THR A 76 19.81 4.49 -30.99
N TYR A 77 19.55 3.70 -32.05
CA TYR A 77 18.89 2.39 -31.94
C TYR A 77 19.70 1.44 -31.05
N ILE A 78 20.99 1.26 -31.33
CA ILE A 78 21.88 0.39 -30.54
C ILE A 78 21.89 0.86 -29.08
N ARG A 79 22.10 2.16 -28.84
CA ARG A 79 22.11 2.75 -27.49
C ARG A 79 20.83 2.44 -26.72
N ARG A 80 19.67 2.65 -27.35
CA ARG A 80 18.36 2.48 -26.67
C ARG A 80 18.02 1.01 -26.47
N TYR A 81 18.33 0.14 -27.44
CA TYR A 81 18.05 -1.29 -27.31
C TYR A 81 18.93 -1.93 -26.25
N TYR A 82 20.26 -1.81 -26.37
CA TYR A 82 21.19 -2.42 -25.43
C TYR A 82 21.18 -1.74 -24.06
N GLY A 83 21.00 -0.41 -23.99
CA GLY A 83 20.85 0.29 -22.70
C GLY A 83 19.57 -0.08 -21.96
N GLY A 84 18.47 -0.28 -22.69
CA GLY A 84 17.21 -0.76 -22.10
C GLY A 84 17.29 -2.23 -21.68
N ARG A 85 17.90 -3.09 -22.52
CA ARG A 85 18.13 -4.49 -22.20
C ARG A 85 19.00 -4.66 -20.97
N LEU A 86 20.16 -3.99 -20.90
CA LEU A 86 21.04 -3.97 -19.74
C LEU A 86 20.28 -3.67 -18.45
N ALA A 87 19.46 -2.61 -18.47
CA ALA A 87 18.71 -2.18 -17.29
C ALA A 87 17.65 -3.23 -16.86
N LEU A 88 17.00 -3.90 -17.81
CA LEU A 88 16.02 -4.97 -17.54
C LEU A 88 16.69 -6.26 -17.08
N ASP A 89 17.86 -6.59 -17.61
CA ASP A 89 18.65 -7.76 -17.25
C ASP A 89 19.14 -7.63 -15.80
N VAL A 90 19.74 -6.50 -15.44
CA VAL A 90 20.13 -6.20 -14.04
C VAL A 90 18.92 -6.19 -13.10
N GLN A 91 17.77 -5.68 -13.55
CA GLN A 91 16.54 -5.70 -12.74
C GLN A 91 16.06 -7.12 -12.46
N HIS A 92 16.16 -8.03 -13.43
CA HIS A 92 15.83 -9.44 -13.25
C HIS A 92 16.79 -10.12 -12.26
N ASP A 93 18.10 -9.92 -12.41
CA ASP A 93 19.11 -10.45 -11.49
C ASP A 93 18.83 -10.03 -10.04
N LEU A 94 18.67 -8.72 -9.80
CA LEU A 94 18.41 -8.20 -8.46
C LEU A 94 17.10 -8.76 -7.87
N ARG A 95 16.06 -8.92 -8.69
CA ARG A 95 14.77 -9.46 -8.23
C ARG A 95 14.89 -10.93 -7.81
N THR A 96 15.54 -11.75 -8.64
CA THR A 96 15.71 -13.18 -8.38
C THR A 96 16.65 -13.43 -7.20
N GLU A 97 17.72 -12.63 -7.07
CA GLU A 97 18.66 -12.73 -5.95
C GLU A 97 18.02 -12.30 -4.62
N MET A 98 17.23 -11.22 -4.65
CA MET A 98 16.44 -10.81 -3.49
C MET A 98 15.43 -11.88 -3.06
N PHE A 99 14.67 -12.47 -4.01
CA PHE A 99 13.79 -13.61 -3.70
C PHE A 99 14.55 -14.78 -3.07
N THR A 100 15.67 -15.17 -3.68
CA THR A 100 16.54 -16.25 -3.20
C THR A 100 17.08 -15.99 -1.80
N THR A 101 17.36 -14.72 -1.47
CA THR A 101 17.86 -14.33 -0.15
C THR A 101 16.75 -14.45 0.88
N ILE A 102 15.57 -13.88 0.60
CA ILE A 102 14.42 -13.91 1.52
C ILE A 102 14.02 -15.35 1.87
N THR A 103 14.01 -16.26 0.89
CA THR A 103 13.66 -17.67 1.14
C THR A 103 14.65 -18.42 2.02
N ARG A 104 15.88 -17.91 2.18
CA ARG A 104 16.91 -18.51 3.05
C ARG A 104 16.95 -17.92 4.45
N LEU A 105 16.25 -16.83 4.72
CA LEU A 105 16.29 -16.17 6.02
C LEU A 105 15.67 -17.06 7.10
N ASP A 106 16.26 -17.05 8.29
CA ASP A 106 15.79 -17.71 9.49
C ASP A 106 14.67 -16.91 10.20
N GLY A 107 13.99 -17.53 11.18
CA GLY A 107 12.84 -16.92 11.86
C GLY A 107 13.14 -15.54 12.45
N ARG A 108 14.32 -15.34 13.06
CA ARG A 108 14.70 -14.06 13.65
C ARG A 108 14.81 -12.95 12.61
N ARG A 109 15.39 -13.23 11.45
CA ARG A 109 15.47 -12.29 10.32
C ARG A 109 14.13 -12.08 9.65
N GLN A 110 13.27 -13.10 9.60
CA GLN A 110 11.92 -12.97 9.06
C GLN A 110 11.03 -12.05 9.90
N ASP A 111 11.16 -12.11 11.23
CA ASP A 111 10.39 -11.23 12.13
C ASP A 111 10.76 -9.73 11.96
N GLU A 112 11.97 -9.45 11.46
CA GLU A 112 12.42 -8.09 11.10
C GLU A 112 11.86 -7.62 9.74
N LEU A 113 11.33 -8.53 8.90
CA LEU A 113 10.83 -8.22 7.56
C LEU A 113 9.35 -7.85 7.59
N SER A 114 9.02 -6.74 6.94
CA SER A 114 7.65 -6.41 6.59
C SER A 114 7.35 -6.83 5.14
N THR A 115 6.30 -7.63 4.93
CA THR A 115 5.84 -8.05 3.58
C THR A 115 5.68 -6.86 2.64
N GLY A 116 5.06 -5.78 3.12
CA GLY A 116 4.87 -4.56 2.33
C GLY A 116 6.20 -3.88 1.95
N GLN A 117 7.19 -3.87 2.86
CA GLN A 117 8.52 -3.32 2.56
C GLN A 117 9.25 -4.15 1.51
N VAL A 118 9.19 -5.49 1.60
CA VAL A 118 9.80 -6.39 0.63
C VAL A 118 9.19 -6.21 -0.76
N VAL A 119 7.86 -6.17 -0.86
CA VAL A 119 7.15 -5.89 -2.12
C VAL A 119 7.51 -4.50 -2.66
N GLY A 120 7.58 -3.48 -1.79
CA GLY A 120 8.02 -2.13 -2.14
C GLY A 120 9.43 -2.10 -2.74
N ARG A 121 10.37 -2.85 -2.16
CA ARG A 121 11.75 -3.00 -2.67
C ARG A 121 11.77 -3.68 -4.04
N ALA A 122 11.01 -4.77 -4.19
CA ALA A 122 10.93 -5.56 -5.42
C ALA A 122 10.27 -4.85 -6.61
N THR A 123 9.43 -3.86 -6.32
CA THR A 123 8.65 -3.13 -7.32
C THR A 123 9.25 -1.75 -7.56
N SER A 124 9.14 -0.86 -6.56
CA SER A 124 9.45 0.57 -6.69
C SER A 124 10.96 0.83 -6.67
N ASP A 125 11.70 0.21 -5.76
CA ASP A 125 13.16 0.44 -5.69
C ASP A 125 13.88 -0.13 -6.91
N LEU A 126 13.52 -1.34 -7.35
CA LEU A 126 14.05 -1.92 -8.59
C LEU A 126 13.72 -1.07 -9.84
N GLN A 127 12.56 -0.40 -9.89
CA GLN A 127 12.23 0.53 -10.97
C GLN A 127 13.12 1.78 -10.96
N LEU A 128 13.45 2.33 -9.78
CA LEU A 128 14.37 3.47 -9.66
C LEU A 128 15.80 3.11 -10.10
N ILE A 129 16.27 1.91 -9.74
CA ILE A 129 17.57 1.39 -10.19
C ILE A 129 17.58 1.19 -11.72
N GLN A 130 16.53 0.58 -12.27
CA GLN A 130 16.34 0.39 -13.72
C GLN A 130 16.30 1.73 -14.47
N GLY A 131 15.64 2.75 -13.91
CA GLY A 131 15.59 4.10 -14.46
C GLY A 131 16.97 4.77 -14.49
N LEU A 132 17.77 4.63 -13.43
CA LEU A 132 19.14 5.15 -13.39
C LEU A 132 20.02 4.48 -14.46
N LEU A 133 20.02 3.15 -14.54
CA LEU A 133 20.82 2.40 -15.50
C LEU A 133 20.50 2.76 -16.95
N PHE A 134 19.21 2.98 -17.26
CA PHE A 134 18.78 3.45 -18.58
C PHE A 134 19.30 4.86 -18.91
N MET A 135 19.36 5.73 -17.91
CA MET A 135 19.74 7.14 -18.05
C MET A 135 21.27 7.35 -18.18
N LEU A 136 22.09 6.49 -17.59
CA LEU A 136 23.55 6.67 -17.52
C LEU A 136 24.23 6.81 -18.89
N PRO A 137 24.04 5.90 -19.87
CA PRO A 137 24.68 6.04 -21.18
C PRO A 137 24.30 7.35 -21.88
N MET A 138 23.04 7.77 -21.76
CA MET A 138 22.54 9.02 -22.33
C MET A 138 23.18 10.25 -21.66
N THR A 139 23.34 10.22 -20.33
CA THR A 139 23.90 11.33 -19.55
C THR A 139 25.36 11.56 -19.91
N ILE A 140 26.14 10.47 -19.94
CA ILE A 140 27.56 10.53 -20.29
C ILE A 140 27.73 11.02 -21.73
N GLY A 141 26.90 10.52 -22.65
CA GLY A 141 26.88 10.99 -24.04
C GLY A 141 26.53 12.48 -24.16
N ASN A 142 25.51 12.96 -23.44
CA ASN A 142 25.12 14.37 -23.45
C ASN A 142 26.20 15.30 -22.86
N LEU A 143 26.94 14.83 -21.86
CA LEU A 143 28.10 15.56 -21.34
C LEU A 143 29.21 15.64 -22.40
N LEU A 144 29.46 14.56 -23.14
CA LEU A 144 30.40 14.58 -24.27
C LEU A 144 29.93 15.57 -25.35
N LEU A 145 28.66 15.53 -25.75
CA LEU A 145 28.08 16.48 -26.70
C LEU A 145 28.32 17.92 -26.23
N PHE A 146 28.00 18.23 -24.97
CA PHE A 146 28.23 19.54 -24.38
C PHE A 146 29.70 19.99 -24.51
N MET A 147 30.65 19.11 -24.17
CA MET A 147 32.08 19.42 -24.23
C MET A 147 32.58 19.61 -25.67
N ILE A 148 32.17 18.75 -26.61
CA ILE A 148 32.54 18.84 -28.03
C ILE A 148 31.94 20.10 -28.65
N SER A 149 30.64 20.36 -28.44
CA SER A 149 29.96 21.57 -28.95
C SER A 149 30.63 22.83 -28.43
N LEU A 150 30.98 22.91 -27.14
CA LEU A 150 31.69 24.07 -26.59
C LEU A 150 33.08 24.25 -27.23
N GLY A 151 33.81 23.16 -27.47
CA GLY A 151 35.11 23.19 -28.16
C GLY A 151 35.00 23.68 -29.60
N ILE A 152 33.99 23.20 -30.35
CA ILE A 152 33.73 23.64 -31.72
C ILE A 152 33.32 25.11 -31.76
N MET A 153 32.45 25.54 -30.85
CA MET A 153 32.04 26.96 -30.74
C MET A 153 33.26 27.85 -30.46
N ALA A 154 34.11 27.49 -29.49
CA ALA A 154 35.32 28.23 -29.18
C ALA A 154 36.27 28.36 -30.38
N TRP A 155 36.35 27.31 -31.21
CA TRP A 155 37.13 27.32 -32.45
C TRP A 155 36.51 28.20 -33.55
N LEU A 156 35.19 28.17 -33.72
CA LEU A 156 34.50 28.97 -34.75
C LEU A 156 34.49 30.47 -34.43
N SER A 157 34.19 30.85 -33.19
CA SER A 157 34.17 32.25 -32.76
C SER A 157 34.27 32.36 -31.22
N PRO A 158 35.45 32.72 -30.69
CA PRO A 158 35.63 33.00 -29.26
C PRO A 158 34.63 34.03 -28.68
N PRO A 159 34.32 35.18 -29.32
CA PRO A 159 33.42 36.18 -28.73
C PRO A 159 31.97 35.68 -28.63
N LEU A 160 31.49 34.91 -29.61
CA LEU A 160 30.14 34.32 -29.54
C LEU A 160 30.05 33.19 -28.52
N THR A 161 31.15 32.47 -28.31
CA THR A 161 31.21 31.41 -27.29
C THR A 161 31.02 31.96 -25.89
N LEU A 162 31.43 33.20 -25.60
CA LEU A 162 31.15 33.85 -24.31
C LEU A 162 29.65 33.99 -24.03
N VAL A 163 28.82 34.23 -25.06
CA VAL A 163 27.36 34.29 -24.91
C VAL A 163 26.81 32.93 -24.48
N ALA A 164 27.26 31.85 -25.12
CA ALA A 164 26.89 30.49 -24.74
C ALA A 164 27.42 30.09 -23.36
N LEU A 165 28.65 30.51 -23.01
CA LEU A 165 29.25 30.26 -21.72
C LEU A 165 28.53 31.02 -20.60
N ALA A 166 27.90 32.16 -20.87
CA ALA A 166 27.10 32.89 -19.88
C ALA A 166 25.79 32.19 -19.51
N VAL A 167 25.22 31.40 -20.44
CA VAL A 167 23.98 30.65 -20.24
C VAL A 167 24.14 29.53 -19.20
N ALA A 168 25.26 28.81 -19.21
CA ALA A 168 25.46 27.65 -18.34
C ALA A 168 25.52 28.01 -16.83
N PRO A 169 26.31 29.00 -16.36
CA PRO A 169 26.30 29.47 -14.97
C PRO A 169 24.95 30.03 -14.53
N ALA A 170 24.23 30.73 -15.42
CA ALA A 170 22.89 31.24 -15.13
C ALA A 170 21.90 30.09 -14.88
N LEU A 171 21.89 29.08 -15.76
CA LEU A 171 21.08 27.88 -15.57
C LEU A 171 21.46 27.11 -14.31
N TRP A 172 22.77 26.95 -14.04
CA TRP A 172 23.26 26.28 -12.82
C TRP A 172 22.83 27.03 -11.55
N TRP A 173 22.92 28.36 -11.53
CA TRP A 173 22.49 29.17 -10.40
C TRP A 173 20.98 29.06 -10.15
N ILE A 174 20.17 29.15 -11.21
CA ILE A 174 18.71 28.98 -11.11
C ILE A 174 18.38 27.56 -10.62
N ALA A 175 19.01 26.52 -11.18
CA ALA A 175 18.79 25.13 -10.81
C ALA A 175 19.17 24.84 -9.35
N ARG A 176 20.32 25.36 -8.89
CA ARG A 176 20.76 25.22 -7.49
C ARG A 176 19.80 25.92 -6.53
N ARG A 177 19.35 27.14 -6.86
CA ARG A 177 18.39 27.90 -6.03
C ARG A 177 17.01 27.25 -6.03
N SER A 178 16.57 26.77 -7.18
CA SER A 178 15.36 25.96 -7.36
C SER A 178 15.38 24.75 -6.42
N ARG A 179 16.44 23.93 -6.46
CA ARG A 179 16.61 22.76 -5.57
C ARG A 179 16.53 23.13 -4.08
N SER A 180 17.22 24.18 -3.65
CA SER A 180 17.27 24.58 -2.23
C SER A 180 15.93 25.00 -1.63
N ARG A 181 14.95 25.40 -2.45
CA ARG A 181 13.63 25.85 -1.99
C ARG A 181 12.47 24.94 -2.39
N LEU A 182 12.53 24.33 -3.57
CA LEU A 182 11.50 23.40 -4.03
C LEU A 182 11.55 22.06 -3.31
N HIS A 183 12.74 21.55 -2.97
CA HIS A 183 12.83 20.25 -2.30
C HIS A 183 12.13 20.25 -0.93
N PRO A 184 12.39 21.21 -0.02
CA PRO A 184 11.67 21.27 1.26
C PRO A 184 10.16 21.53 1.09
N ALA A 185 9.76 22.36 0.11
CA ALA A 185 8.35 22.64 -0.16
C ALA A 185 7.60 21.40 -0.66
N THR A 186 8.21 20.63 -1.58
CA THR A 186 7.66 19.37 -2.10
C THR A 186 7.60 18.31 -1.01
N TRP A 187 8.63 18.20 -0.17
CA TRP A 187 8.66 17.27 0.95
C TRP A 187 7.54 17.57 1.96
N TYR A 188 7.35 18.84 2.36
CA TYR A 188 6.23 19.23 3.22
C TYR A 188 4.88 18.88 2.60
N ALA A 189 4.68 19.16 1.30
CA ALA A 189 3.43 18.79 0.61
C ALA A 189 3.22 17.27 0.52
N GLN A 190 4.28 16.47 0.44
CA GLN A 190 4.21 15.00 0.49
C GLN A 190 3.85 14.51 1.89
N ALA A 191 4.42 15.09 2.96
CA ALA A 191 4.08 14.75 4.34
C ALA A 191 2.60 15.05 4.64
N GLN A 192 2.07 16.20 4.20
CA GLN A 192 0.65 16.51 4.33
C GLN A 192 -0.24 15.57 3.49
N ALA A 193 0.24 15.06 2.35
CA ALA A 193 -0.48 14.05 1.58
C ALA A 193 -0.53 12.69 2.31
N ALA A 194 0.55 12.31 3.00
CA ALA A 194 0.56 11.14 3.87
C ALA A 194 -0.39 11.31 5.06
N ALA A 195 -0.50 12.52 5.63
CA ALA A 195 -1.48 12.80 6.67
C ALA A 195 -2.93 12.66 6.19
N VAL A 196 -3.25 13.11 4.96
CA VAL A 196 -4.56 12.85 4.34
C VAL A 196 -4.82 11.35 4.25
N ALA A 197 -3.83 10.57 3.80
CA ALA A 197 -3.95 9.12 3.72
C ALA A 197 -4.15 8.49 5.11
N GLY A 198 -3.43 8.95 6.15
CA GLY A 198 -3.57 8.44 7.52
C GLY A 198 -4.95 8.67 8.11
N VAL A 199 -5.57 9.84 7.88
CA VAL A 199 -6.96 10.11 8.31
C VAL A 199 -7.95 9.17 7.61
N VAL A 200 -7.78 8.97 6.29
CA VAL A 200 -8.65 8.06 5.54
C VAL A 200 -8.48 6.62 6.01
N ASP A 201 -7.24 6.14 6.18
CA ASP A 201 -6.97 4.77 6.62
C ASP A 201 -7.53 4.51 8.02
N GLY A 202 -7.35 5.45 8.95
CA GLY A 202 -7.92 5.39 10.29
C GLY A 202 -9.44 5.31 10.27
N ALA A 203 -10.10 6.20 9.50
CA ALA A 203 -11.57 6.23 9.42
C ALA A 203 -12.15 4.97 8.75
N VAL A 204 -11.47 4.40 7.75
CA VAL A 204 -11.91 3.18 7.05
C VAL A 204 -11.65 1.94 7.91
N SER A 205 -10.46 1.80 8.49
CA SER A 205 -10.12 0.66 9.36
C SER A 205 -10.94 0.66 10.66
N GLY A 206 -11.20 1.84 11.22
CA GLY A 206 -12.01 2.05 12.41
C GLY A 206 -13.50 2.27 12.12
N VAL A 207 -14.00 1.96 10.92
CA VAL A 207 -15.35 2.37 10.47
C VAL A 207 -16.47 1.95 11.42
N ARG A 208 -16.37 0.77 12.06
CA ARG A 208 -17.35 0.32 13.06
C ARG A 208 -17.41 1.25 14.28
N VAL A 209 -16.28 1.81 14.70
CA VAL A 209 -16.21 2.79 15.78
C VAL A 209 -16.71 4.16 15.31
N VAL A 210 -16.29 4.62 14.13
CA VAL A 210 -16.78 5.89 13.55
C VAL A 210 -18.30 5.88 13.46
N LYS A 211 -18.85 4.80 12.88
CA LYS A 211 -20.29 4.60 12.69
C LYS A 211 -21.01 4.37 14.02
N GLY A 212 -20.47 3.53 14.91
CA GLY A 212 -21.11 3.18 16.18
C GLY A 212 -21.33 4.38 17.10
N PHE A 213 -20.43 5.36 17.08
CA PHE A 213 -20.48 6.57 17.91
C PHE A 213 -20.98 7.82 17.16
N GLY A 214 -21.40 7.70 15.90
CA GLY A 214 -21.90 8.83 15.10
C GLY A 214 -20.86 9.95 14.91
N GLN A 215 -19.59 9.61 14.65
CA GLN A 215 -18.47 10.56 14.53
C GLN A 215 -18.07 10.88 13.08
N GLU A 216 -18.95 10.61 12.10
CA GLU A 216 -18.66 10.86 10.67
C GLU A 216 -18.33 12.34 10.36
N GLU A 217 -19.00 13.29 11.03
CA GLU A 217 -18.73 14.72 10.84
C GLU A 217 -17.36 15.13 11.41
N GLN A 218 -16.96 14.54 12.55
CA GLN A 218 -15.65 14.76 13.16
C GLN A 218 -14.54 14.31 12.20
N GLU A 219 -14.65 13.09 11.64
CA GLU A 219 -13.69 12.57 10.67
C GLU A 219 -13.66 13.39 9.37
N THR A 220 -14.83 13.85 8.91
CA THR A 220 -14.93 14.75 7.76
C THR A 220 -14.25 16.10 8.04
N GLY A 221 -14.36 16.61 9.27
CA GLY A 221 -13.67 17.81 9.75
C GLY A 221 -12.16 17.65 9.75
N LYS A 222 -11.64 16.55 10.31
CA LYS A 222 -10.20 16.21 10.28
C LYS A 222 -9.67 16.16 8.85
N LEU A 223 -10.37 15.45 7.95
CA LEU A 223 -9.96 15.37 6.54
C LEU A 223 -9.94 16.76 5.88
N ARG A 224 -10.95 17.60 6.13
CA ARG A 224 -11.03 18.95 5.59
C ARG A 224 -9.84 19.80 6.02
N GLU A 225 -9.47 19.75 7.30
CA GLU A 225 -8.34 20.50 7.82
C GLU A 225 -7.01 20.07 7.17
N VAL A 226 -6.72 18.77 7.17
CA VAL A 226 -5.50 18.23 6.59
C VAL A 226 -5.46 18.46 5.07
N SER A 227 -6.60 18.34 4.39
CA SER A 227 -6.72 18.65 2.95
C SER A 227 -6.48 20.14 2.65
N ARG A 228 -6.86 21.06 3.55
CA ARG A 228 -6.54 22.50 3.42
C ARG A 228 -5.05 22.76 3.58
N ARG A 229 -4.41 22.13 4.57
CA ARG A 229 -2.94 22.21 4.76
C ARG A 229 -2.20 21.66 3.54
N LEU A 230 -2.64 20.53 3.00
CA LEU A 230 -2.11 19.97 1.75
C LEU A 230 -2.29 20.92 0.57
N PHE A 231 -3.49 21.50 0.39
CA PHE A 231 -3.76 22.48 -0.67
C PHE A 231 -2.81 23.69 -0.58
N ALA A 232 -2.65 24.25 0.61
CA ALA A 232 -1.74 25.38 0.84
C ALA A 232 -0.29 25.01 0.56
N GLY A 233 0.14 23.82 1.00
CA GLY A 233 1.47 23.27 0.72
C GLY A 233 1.73 23.09 -0.79
N ARG A 234 0.75 22.55 -1.52
CA ARG A 234 0.82 22.38 -2.99
C ARG A 234 0.84 23.72 -3.72
N LEU A 235 0.05 24.71 -3.30
CA LEU A 235 0.10 26.06 -3.89
C LEU A 235 1.43 26.76 -3.65
N ARG A 236 2.06 26.57 -2.48
CA ARG A 236 3.43 27.04 -2.25
C ARG A 236 4.41 26.43 -3.24
N THR A 237 4.33 25.11 -3.47
CA THR A 237 5.14 24.41 -4.48
C THR A 237 4.87 24.91 -5.90
N ILE A 238 3.61 25.11 -6.29
CA ILE A 238 3.23 25.69 -7.59
C ILE A 238 3.78 27.11 -7.74
N ARG A 239 3.70 27.95 -6.70
CA ARG A 239 4.23 29.32 -6.73
C ARG A 239 5.75 29.32 -6.93
N LEU A 240 6.48 28.42 -6.28
CA LEU A 240 7.92 28.25 -6.47
C LEU A 240 8.23 27.71 -7.88
N ASN A 241 7.50 26.69 -8.34
CA ASN A 241 7.67 26.11 -9.69
C ASN A 241 7.41 27.16 -10.78
N SER A 242 6.36 27.97 -10.64
CA SER A 242 6.04 29.05 -11.58
C SER A 242 7.15 30.08 -11.71
N ARG A 243 8.08 30.19 -10.75
CA ARG A 243 9.22 31.10 -10.83
C ARG A 243 10.45 30.44 -11.48
N TYR A 244 10.77 29.21 -11.09
CA TYR A 244 12.03 28.58 -11.49
C TYR A 244 11.94 27.81 -12.82
N THR A 245 10.85 27.08 -13.06
CA THR A 245 10.72 26.26 -14.28
C THR A 245 10.65 27.12 -15.55
N PRO A 246 9.80 28.17 -15.63
CA PRO A 246 9.82 29.08 -16.78
C PRO A 246 11.16 29.82 -16.94
N ALA A 247 11.83 30.17 -15.84
CA ALA A 247 13.15 30.81 -15.92
C ALA A 247 14.20 29.87 -16.55
N LEU A 248 14.20 28.58 -16.23
CA LEU A 248 15.07 27.58 -16.87
C LEU A 248 14.76 27.39 -18.37
N GLN A 249 13.54 27.72 -18.81
CA GLN A 249 13.14 27.69 -20.23
C GLN A 249 13.50 28.99 -20.96
N ALA A 250 13.40 30.14 -20.29
CA ALA A 250 13.67 31.45 -20.87
C ALA A 250 15.17 31.75 -21.07
N VAL A 251 16.07 31.26 -20.20
CA VAL A 251 17.52 31.56 -20.30
C VAL A 251 18.12 31.14 -21.66
N PRO A 252 17.87 29.93 -22.20
CA PRO A 252 18.33 29.60 -23.54
C PRO A 252 17.76 30.50 -24.65
N ALA A 253 16.49 30.89 -24.54
CA ALA A 253 15.85 31.78 -25.50
C ALA A 253 16.48 33.20 -25.44
N PHE A 254 16.82 33.70 -24.25
CA PHE A 254 17.63 34.93 -24.12
C PHE A 254 19.01 34.78 -24.77
N GLY A 255 19.64 33.60 -24.66
CA GLY A 255 20.87 33.29 -25.37
C GLY A 255 20.70 33.36 -26.88
N GLN A 256 19.58 32.84 -27.43
CA GLN A 256 19.28 32.92 -28.86
C GLN A 256 19.01 34.37 -29.32
N VAL A 257 18.33 35.19 -28.51
CA VAL A 257 18.14 36.62 -28.78
C VAL A 257 19.48 37.37 -28.72
N ALA A 258 20.34 37.05 -27.74
CA ALA A 258 21.69 37.62 -27.66
C ALA A 258 22.55 37.20 -28.85
N MET A 259 22.40 35.96 -29.34
CA MET A 259 23.03 35.48 -30.57
C MET A 259 22.51 36.26 -31.79
N LEU A 260 21.21 36.50 -31.91
CA LEU A 260 20.63 37.32 -32.98
C LEU A 260 21.19 38.75 -32.98
N ALA A 261 21.25 39.39 -31.81
CA ALA A 261 21.76 40.75 -31.66
C ALA A 261 23.27 40.83 -31.94
N PHE A 262 24.08 40.12 -31.15
CA PHE A 262 25.53 40.23 -31.17
C PHE A 262 26.15 39.47 -32.35
N GLY A 263 25.63 38.28 -32.67
CA GLY A 263 26.02 37.51 -33.85
C GLY A 263 25.58 38.17 -35.14
N GLY A 264 24.37 38.75 -35.20
CA GLY A 264 23.95 39.54 -36.35
C GLY A 264 24.83 40.78 -36.55
N TRP A 265 25.23 41.47 -35.48
CA TRP A 265 26.17 42.59 -35.56
C TRP A 265 27.57 42.17 -36.04
N LEU A 266 28.10 41.05 -35.56
CA LEU A 266 29.37 40.48 -36.04
C LEU A 266 29.28 40.06 -37.52
N ALA A 267 28.15 39.49 -37.95
CA ALA A 267 27.91 39.07 -39.32
C ALA A 267 27.83 40.26 -40.28
N VAL A 268 27.10 41.33 -39.93
CA VAL A 268 27.03 42.57 -40.74
C VAL A 268 28.41 43.22 -40.91
N ARG A 269 29.31 43.08 -39.92
CA ARG A 269 30.69 43.57 -39.99
C ARG A 269 31.65 42.61 -40.70
N GLY A 270 31.18 41.47 -41.18
CA GLY A 270 32.00 40.46 -41.86
C GLY A 270 32.94 39.67 -40.95
N HIS A 271 32.75 39.70 -39.62
CA HIS A 271 33.58 38.95 -38.68
C HIS A 271 33.18 37.46 -38.58
N ILE A 272 31.96 37.12 -38.97
CA ILE A 272 31.45 35.74 -39.03
C ILE A 272 30.59 35.56 -40.28
N THR A 273 30.50 34.33 -40.78
CA THR A 273 29.63 33.94 -41.89
C THR A 273 28.21 33.61 -41.42
N LEU A 274 27.25 33.58 -42.34
CA LEU A 274 25.86 33.24 -42.03
C LEU A 274 25.72 31.77 -41.58
N GLY A 275 26.45 30.85 -42.19
CA GLY A 275 26.53 29.46 -41.76
C GLY A 275 27.14 29.31 -40.37
N THR A 276 28.12 30.14 -40.00
CA THR A 276 28.64 30.19 -38.63
C THR A 276 27.55 30.63 -37.66
N PHE A 277 26.77 31.66 -38.00
CA PHE A 277 25.63 32.11 -37.20
C PHE A 277 24.60 31.00 -36.97
N VAL A 278 24.25 30.24 -38.01
CA VAL A 278 23.30 29.12 -37.92
C VAL A 278 23.85 27.98 -37.08
N ALA A 279 25.11 27.58 -37.28
CA ALA A 279 25.75 26.54 -36.48
C ALA A 279 25.75 26.90 -34.98
N PHE A 280 26.09 28.15 -34.63
CA PHE A 280 26.03 28.62 -33.25
C PHE A 280 24.62 28.59 -32.65
N SER A 281 23.62 28.99 -33.43
CA SER A 281 22.21 28.96 -33.00
C SER A 281 21.73 27.53 -32.73
N THR A 282 22.12 26.58 -33.60
CA THR A 282 21.82 25.15 -33.43
C THR A 282 22.57 24.55 -32.22
N TYR A 283 23.86 24.86 -32.04
CA TYR A 283 24.60 24.39 -30.85
C TYR A 283 23.99 24.93 -29.57
N LEU A 284 23.65 26.22 -29.51
CA LEU A 284 23.04 26.81 -28.33
C LEU A 284 21.70 26.14 -27.96
N ALA A 285 20.89 25.79 -28.95
CA ALA A 285 19.66 25.02 -28.74
C ALA A 285 19.95 23.60 -28.21
N GLN A 286 20.97 22.91 -28.75
CA GLN A 286 21.37 21.58 -28.30
C GLN A 286 21.90 21.56 -26.86
N LEU A 287 22.55 22.64 -26.38
CA LEU A 287 23.08 22.74 -25.02
C LEU A 287 21.99 22.72 -23.93
N VAL A 288 20.73 23.01 -24.26
CA VAL A 288 19.61 23.01 -23.30
C VAL A 288 19.36 21.63 -22.71
N GLY A 289 19.43 20.58 -23.53
CA GLY A 289 19.18 19.19 -23.13
C GLY A 289 20.15 18.70 -22.05
N PRO A 290 21.48 18.72 -22.30
CA PRO A 290 22.50 18.31 -21.33
C PRO A 290 22.40 19.05 -20.00
N VAL A 291 22.17 20.37 -20.02
CA VAL A 291 22.08 21.16 -18.77
C VAL A 291 20.87 20.77 -17.93
N ARG A 292 19.70 20.54 -18.56
CA ARG A 292 18.51 20.03 -17.85
C ARG A 292 18.74 18.62 -17.31
N MET A 293 19.44 17.78 -18.06
CA MET A 293 19.73 16.40 -17.68
C MET A 293 20.62 16.33 -16.43
N LEU A 294 21.62 17.20 -16.30
CA LEU A 294 22.46 17.28 -15.09
C LEU A 294 21.64 17.53 -13.82
N ALA A 295 20.63 18.42 -13.88
CA ALA A 295 19.75 18.68 -12.74
C ALA A 295 18.89 17.45 -12.38
N MET A 296 18.41 16.71 -13.39
CA MET A 296 17.62 15.49 -13.21
C MET A 296 18.48 14.36 -12.61
N VAL A 297 19.69 14.16 -13.12
CA VAL A 297 20.65 13.14 -12.65
C VAL A 297 20.98 13.31 -11.17
N LEU A 298 21.13 14.55 -10.70
CA LEU A 298 21.37 14.82 -9.29
C LEU A 298 20.20 14.42 -8.37
N THR A 299 18.97 14.41 -8.89
CA THR A 299 17.77 14.04 -8.11
C THR A 299 17.54 12.54 -8.18
N VAL A 300 17.45 12.00 -9.41
CA VAL A 300 17.24 10.57 -9.66
C VAL A 300 18.40 9.74 -9.11
N GLY A 301 19.64 10.22 -9.23
CA GLY A 301 20.81 9.52 -8.70
C GLY A 301 20.81 9.40 -7.17
N GLN A 302 20.26 10.37 -6.44
CA GLN A 302 20.14 10.27 -4.98
C GLN A 302 19.03 9.30 -4.56
N GLN A 303 17.89 9.33 -5.26
CA GLN A 303 16.80 8.38 -5.04
C GLN A 303 17.24 6.94 -5.36
N ALA A 304 17.87 6.76 -6.53
CA ALA A 304 18.39 5.47 -6.96
C ALA A 304 19.51 4.98 -6.05
N ARG A 305 20.34 5.86 -5.47
CA ARG A 305 21.30 5.49 -4.42
C ARG A 305 20.58 4.87 -3.22
N ALA A 306 19.60 5.55 -2.65
CA ALA A 306 18.87 5.06 -1.47
C ALA A 306 18.12 3.76 -1.77
N SER A 307 17.51 3.63 -2.95
CA SER A 307 16.88 2.40 -3.42
C SER A 307 17.88 1.25 -3.63
N THR A 308 19.06 1.55 -4.20
CA THR A 308 20.14 0.55 -4.35
C THR A 308 20.63 0.09 -2.99
N GLU A 309 20.86 1.01 -2.05
CA GLU A 309 21.30 0.68 -0.69
C GLU A 309 20.28 -0.23 0.01
N ARG A 310 18.96 0.07 -0.03
CA ARG A 310 17.92 -0.79 0.57
C ARG A 310 17.78 -2.17 -0.08
N VAL A 311 17.89 -2.24 -1.41
CA VAL A 311 17.81 -3.52 -2.13
C VAL A 311 19.03 -4.38 -1.82
N LEU A 312 20.22 -3.77 -1.84
CA LEU A 312 21.46 -4.48 -1.51
C LEU A 312 21.53 -4.85 -0.03
N GLU A 313 21.01 -4.03 0.88
CA GLU A 313 20.88 -4.38 2.31
C GLU A 313 20.03 -5.64 2.49
N LEU A 314 18.93 -5.78 1.73
CA LEU A 314 18.12 -6.99 1.75
C LEU A 314 18.86 -8.21 1.16
N ILE A 315 19.57 -8.03 0.05
CA ILE A 315 20.37 -9.10 -0.60
C ILE A 315 21.55 -9.52 0.29
N ASP A 316 22.15 -8.59 1.01
CA ASP A 316 23.27 -8.82 1.93
C ASP A 316 22.81 -9.35 3.30
N THR A 317 21.49 -9.44 3.52
CA THR A 317 20.98 -9.99 4.76
C THR A 317 21.31 -11.47 4.81
N GLU A 318 22.26 -11.82 5.67
CA GLU A 318 22.63 -13.21 5.93
C GLU A 318 21.72 -13.79 7.04
N PRO A 319 21.34 -15.08 6.93
CA PRO A 319 20.67 -15.78 8.01
C PRO A 319 21.52 -15.75 9.29
N SER A 320 20.88 -15.63 10.46
CA SER A 320 21.58 -15.71 11.75
C SER A 320 22.00 -17.13 12.11
N MET A 321 21.38 -18.13 11.48
CA MET A 321 21.64 -19.55 11.69
C MET A 321 22.36 -20.17 10.49
N SER A 322 23.31 -21.06 10.75
CA SER A 322 23.93 -21.92 9.73
C SER A 322 23.24 -23.27 9.65
N ASP A 323 23.14 -23.81 8.44
CA ASP A 323 22.63 -25.16 8.20
C ASP A 323 23.56 -26.22 8.84
N GLY A 324 22.98 -27.32 9.32
CA GLY A 324 23.74 -28.43 9.87
C GLY A 324 24.42 -29.28 8.79
N THR A 325 25.34 -30.15 9.17
CA THR A 325 26.11 -30.99 8.23
C THR A 325 25.66 -32.45 8.19
N LYS A 326 24.88 -32.91 9.17
CA LYS A 326 24.41 -34.29 9.28
C LYS A 326 22.99 -34.43 8.72
N THR A 327 22.66 -35.55 8.12
CA THR A 327 21.27 -35.86 7.74
C THR A 327 20.63 -36.70 8.84
N LEU A 328 19.38 -36.43 9.19
CA LEU A 328 18.65 -37.29 10.13
C LEU A 328 18.53 -38.71 9.56
N PRO A 329 19.03 -39.75 10.26
CA PRO A 329 18.93 -41.12 9.78
C PRO A 329 17.46 -41.57 9.65
N ALA A 330 17.15 -42.34 8.59
CA ALA A 330 15.79 -42.82 8.33
C ALA A 330 15.29 -43.79 9.42
N ASP A 331 16.22 -44.51 10.06
CA ASP A 331 16.01 -45.49 11.14
C ASP A 331 16.13 -44.89 12.55
N ALA A 332 16.51 -43.61 12.68
CA ALA A 332 16.54 -42.96 13.99
C ALA A 332 15.15 -43.05 14.65
N PRO A 333 15.04 -43.22 15.97
CA PRO A 333 13.75 -43.17 16.65
C PRO A 333 13.14 -41.76 16.50
N ALA A 334 11.82 -41.65 16.41
CA ALA A 334 11.12 -40.37 16.31
C ALA A 334 10.95 -39.70 17.69
N THR A 335 11.96 -39.75 18.56
CA THR A 335 11.93 -39.10 19.88
C THR A 335 12.24 -37.61 19.77
N VAL A 336 11.68 -36.81 20.69
CA VAL A 336 11.93 -35.37 20.80
C VAL A 336 12.32 -35.05 22.23
N GLU A 337 13.41 -34.32 22.45
CA GLU A 337 13.87 -33.93 23.78
C GLU A 337 14.22 -32.44 23.79
N PHE A 338 13.67 -31.71 24.75
CA PHE A 338 14.12 -30.38 25.13
C PHE A 338 14.96 -30.54 26.39
N ASP A 339 16.23 -30.12 26.35
CA ASP A 339 17.18 -30.23 27.47
C ASP A 339 17.69 -28.84 27.88
N ASP A 340 17.23 -28.38 29.05
CA ASP A 340 17.58 -27.11 29.71
C ASP A 340 17.49 -25.88 28.78
N VAL A 341 16.41 -25.84 28.00
CA VAL A 341 16.22 -24.86 26.94
C VAL A 341 15.86 -23.50 27.50
N SER A 342 16.66 -22.49 27.15
CA SER A 342 16.32 -21.08 27.36
C SER A 342 16.37 -20.30 26.05
N PHE A 343 15.36 -19.47 25.81
CA PHE A 343 15.20 -18.73 24.56
C PHE A 343 14.42 -17.43 24.78
N GLY A 344 14.73 -16.40 24.00
CA GLY A 344 13.92 -15.18 23.90
C GLY A 344 14.10 -14.53 22.53
N TYR A 345 13.03 -13.91 21.99
CA TYR A 345 13.07 -13.23 20.68
C TYR A 345 13.94 -11.95 20.69
N ALA A 346 14.06 -11.31 21.86
CA ALA A 346 14.89 -10.14 22.08
C ALA A 346 15.87 -10.36 23.25
N GLU A 347 17.06 -9.77 23.15
CA GLU A 347 18.06 -9.88 24.22
C GLU A 347 17.53 -9.31 25.54
N GLY A 348 17.78 -10.03 26.64
CA GLY A 348 17.36 -9.64 27.99
C GLY A 348 15.87 -9.90 28.32
N ARG A 349 15.08 -10.46 27.39
CA ARG A 349 13.67 -10.84 27.62
C ARG A 349 13.47 -12.33 27.33
N PRO A 350 13.82 -13.23 28.28
CA PRO A 350 13.61 -14.66 28.10
C PRO A 350 12.12 -14.97 28.01
N VAL A 351 11.75 -15.78 27.01
CA VAL A 351 10.41 -16.36 26.82
C VAL A 351 10.36 -17.77 27.38
N LEU A 352 11.45 -18.54 27.22
CA LEU A 352 11.66 -19.85 27.82
C LEU A 352 12.87 -19.79 28.77
N SER A 353 12.78 -20.46 29.92
CA SER A 353 13.79 -20.45 30.97
C SER A 353 13.94 -21.85 31.59
N GLY A 354 15.01 -22.56 31.20
CA GLY A 354 15.36 -23.88 31.74
C GLY A 354 14.30 -24.96 31.48
N LEU A 355 13.75 -25.00 30.27
CA LEU A 355 12.69 -25.92 29.88
C LEU A 355 13.26 -27.30 29.52
N SER A 356 12.88 -28.34 30.26
CA SER A 356 13.27 -29.74 29.98
C SER A 356 12.09 -30.71 29.95
N PHE A 357 11.93 -31.47 28.86
CA PHE A 357 11.00 -32.61 28.76
C PHE A 357 11.32 -33.51 27.56
N GLU A 358 10.83 -34.75 27.58
CA GLU A 358 10.97 -35.73 26.49
C GLU A 358 9.60 -36.22 25.99
N ILE A 359 9.51 -36.43 24.68
CA ILE A 359 8.42 -37.09 23.95
C ILE A 359 8.98 -38.39 23.33
N GLY A 360 8.46 -39.52 23.78
CA GLY A 360 8.79 -40.85 23.29
C GLY A 360 8.31 -41.09 21.85
N ALA A 361 8.88 -42.10 21.20
CA ALA A 361 8.48 -42.46 19.84
C ALA A 361 7.01 -42.92 19.79
N GLY A 362 6.19 -42.26 18.98
CA GLY A 362 4.75 -42.53 18.87
C GLY A 362 3.89 -41.94 19.99
N GLU A 363 4.50 -41.24 20.96
CA GLU A 363 3.80 -40.55 22.04
C GLU A 363 3.25 -39.20 21.56
N THR A 364 2.07 -38.83 22.07
CA THR A 364 1.51 -37.50 21.97
C THR A 364 1.71 -36.72 23.27
N LEU A 365 2.48 -35.64 23.22
CA LEU A 365 2.59 -34.68 24.32
C LEU A 365 1.81 -33.40 23.98
N ALA A 366 0.86 -33.02 24.84
CA ALA A 366 0.22 -31.72 24.76
C ALA A 366 0.93 -30.65 25.60
N VAL A 367 0.97 -29.41 25.14
CA VAL A 367 1.53 -28.26 25.86
C VAL A 367 0.42 -27.25 26.16
N VAL A 368 0.25 -26.88 27.43
CA VAL A 368 -0.76 -25.92 27.91
C VAL A 368 -0.11 -24.85 28.80
N GLY A 369 -0.69 -23.66 28.85
CA GLY A 369 -0.17 -22.54 29.65
C GLY A 369 -0.89 -21.23 29.34
N SER A 370 -0.69 -20.21 30.16
CA SER A 370 -1.25 -18.86 29.96
C SER A 370 -0.75 -18.19 28.67
N SER A 371 -1.41 -17.11 28.24
CA SER A 371 -0.90 -16.32 27.11
C SER A 371 0.51 -15.81 27.41
N GLY A 372 1.43 -15.89 26.45
CA GLY A 372 2.84 -15.54 26.64
C GLY A 372 3.68 -16.56 27.42
N SER A 373 3.17 -17.75 27.75
CA SER A 373 3.94 -18.80 28.46
C SER A 373 5.00 -19.51 27.61
N GLY A 374 5.09 -19.21 26.31
CA GLY A 374 6.09 -19.77 25.39
C GLY A 374 5.63 -20.98 24.55
N LYS A 375 4.33 -21.32 24.51
CA LYS A 375 3.80 -22.48 23.76
C LYS A 375 4.19 -22.47 22.28
N SER A 376 3.82 -21.43 21.54
CA SER A 376 4.14 -21.28 20.11
C SER A 376 5.65 -21.16 19.87
N THR A 377 6.44 -20.79 20.88
CA THR A 377 7.90 -20.83 20.79
C THR A 377 8.40 -22.28 20.70
N VAL A 378 7.81 -23.20 21.46
CA VAL A 378 8.15 -24.64 21.39
C VAL A 378 7.85 -25.21 19.99
N SER A 379 6.71 -24.89 19.37
CA SER A 379 6.37 -25.35 18.02
C SER A 379 7.32 -24.81 16.94
N LEU A 380 7.92 -23.63 17.15
CA LEU A 380 8.85 -23.01 16.21
C LEU A 380 10.31 -23.46 16.40
N LEU A 381 10.70 -23.89 17.60
CA LEU A 381 12.04 -24.40 17.88
C LEU A 381 12.27 -25.80 17.30
N LEU A 382 11.25 -26.67 17.31
CA LEU A 382 11.37 -28.04 16.81
C LEU A 382 11.73 -28.16 15.31
N PRO A 383 11.05 -27.45 14.37
CA PRO A 383 11.46 -27.38 12.96
C PRO A 383 12.66 -26.44 12.72
N ARG A 384 13.27 -25.94 13.80
CA ARG A 384 14.43 -25.05 13.82
C ARG A 384 14.20 -23.80 12.96
N PHE A 385 13.15 -23.03 13.28
CA PHE A 385 13.04 -21.64 12.81
C PHE A 385 13.87 -20.68 13.65
N TYR A 386 14.24 -21.08 14.87
CA TYR A 386 15.12 -20.36 15.77
C TYR A 386 16.08 -21.36 16.42
N ASP A 387 17.30 -20.91 16.74
CA ASP A 387 18.23 -21.65 17.58
C ASP A 387 18.05 -21.21 19.04
N VAL A 388 18.18 -22.16 19.96
CA VAL A 388 18.11 -21.90 21.41
C VAL A 388 19.33 -21.14 21.89
N GLY A 389 19.16 -20.25 22.89
CA GLY A 389 20.25 -19.49 23.48
C GLY A 389 21.06 -20.29 24.51
N HIS A 390 20.39 -21.21 25.21
CA HIS A 390 20.97 -22.17 26.15
C HIS A 390 20.25 -23.52 26.01
N GLY A 391 20.93 -24.62 26.32
CA GLY A 391 20.39 -25.98 26.21
C GLY A 391 20.48 -26.58 24.80
N ALA A 392 19.70 -27.63 24.57
CA ALA A 392 19.60 -28.33 23.29
C ALA A 392 18.16 -28.80 23.00
N VAL A 393 17.82 -28.86 21.71
CA VAL A 393 16.62 -29.54 21.23
C VAL A 393 17.09 -30.72 20.38
N LEU A 394 16.71 -31.93 20.75
CA LEU A 394 17.17 -33.16 20.13
C LEU A 394 16.02 -33.86 19.41
N VAL A 395 16.28 -34.38 18.22
CA VAL A 395 15.37 -35.23 17.45
C VAL A 395 16.08 -36.54 17.12
N GLY A 396 15.53 -37.67 17.57
CA GLY A 396 16.14 -38.99 17.40
C GLY A 396 17.54 -39.09 18.00
N GLY A 397 17.80 -38.38 19.10
CA GLY A 397 19.10 -38.32 19.78
C GLY A 397 20.13 -37.38 19.14
N HIS A 398 19.76 -36.63 18.12
CA HIS A 398 20.64 -35.65 17.46
C HIS A 398 20.15 -34.23 17.71
N ASP A 399 21.06 -33.33 18.06
CA ASP A 399 20.73 -31.91 18.21
C ASP A 399 20.30 -31.35 16.86
N VAL A 400 19.16 -30.67 16.81
CA VAL A 400 18.63 -30.05 15.59
C VAL A 400 19.63 -29.10 14.93
N ARG A 401 20.59 -28.56 15.69
CA ARG A 401 21.69 -27.72 15.20
C ARG A 401 22.68 -28.46 14.30
N GLU A 402 22.86 -29.76 14.52
CA GLU A 402 23.78 -30.59 13.73
C GLU A 402 23.14 -31.11 12.44
N LEU A 403 21.81 -31.16 12.40
CA LEU A 403 21.04 -31.70 11.29
C LEU A 403 20.85 -30.67 10.17
N THR A 404 20.87 -31.14 8.92
CA THR A 404 20.48 -30.31 7.77
C THR A 404 19.00 -29.98 7.88
N LEU A 405 18.65 -28.70 7.66
CA LEU A 405 17.28 -28.19 7.73
C LEU A 405 16.34 -28.98 6.82
N ALA A 406 16.83 -29.38 5.63
CA ALA A 406 16.07 -30.20 4.69
C ALA A 406 15.69 -31.56 5.30
N SER A 407 16.63 -32.26 5.94
CA SER A 407 16.35 -33.57 6.55
C SER A 407 15.42 -33.44 7.77
N LEU A 408 15.67 -32.45 8.64
CA LEU A 408 14.85 -32.19 9.83
C LEU A 408 13.41 -31.84 9.45
N ARG A 409 13.21 -30.86 8.56
CA ARG A 409 11.87 -30.38 8.17
C ARG A 409 11.11 -31.42 7.35
N SER A 410 11.79 -32.24 6.54
CA SER A 410 11.13 -33.36 5.85
C SER A 410 10.56 -34.42 6.81
N ALA A 411 11.11 -34.54 8.02
CA ALA A 411 10.61 -35.45 9.05
C ALA A 411 9.46 -34.87 9.87
N ILE A 412 9.20 -33.55 9.78
CA ILE A 412 8.23 -32.81 10.60
C ILE A 412 7.08 -32.30 9.72
N GLY A 413 5.85 -32.69 10.04
CA GLY A 413 4.65 -32.03 9.51
C GLY A 413 4.22 -30.92 10.46
N LEU A 414 4.19 -29.69 9.98
CA LEU A 414 3.77 -28.53 10.74
C LEU A 414 2.38 -28.05 10.29
N VAL A 415 1.45 -27.97 11.23
CA VAL A 415 0.19 -27.25 11.08
C VAL A 415 0.23 -26.06 12.05
N PRO A 416 0.49 -24.83 11.55
CA PRO A 416 0.56 -23.65 12.40
C PRO A 416 -0.84 -23.15 12.81
N GLU A 417 -0.87 -22.27 13.81
CA GLU A 417 -2.09 -21.60 14.33
C GLU A 417 -2.87 -20.91 13.20
N ASP A 418 -2.19 -20.11 12.36
CA ASP A 418 -2.79 -19.53 11.14
C ASP A 418 -2.55 -20.43 9.92
N SER A 419 -3.60 -21.11 9.48
CA SER A 419 -3.58 -22.06 8.37
C SER A 419 -3.48 -21.36 7.01
N PHE A 420 -2.25 -20.99 6.63
CA PHE A 420 -1.95 -20.33 5.36
C PHE A 420 -2.14 -21.26 4.14
N LEU A 421 -2.96 -20.80 3.19
CA LEU A 421 -3.18 -21.42 1.89
C LEU A 421 -2.71 -20.50 0.76
N PHE A 422 -2.08 -21.08 -0.25
CA PHE A 422 -1.71 -20.41 -1.49
C PHE A 422 -2.95 -20.20 -2.36
N SER A 423 -2.94 -19.18 -3.21
CA SER A 423 -4.00 -18.75 -4.13
C SER A 423 -4.07 -19.64 -5.38
N GLU A 424 -4.01 -20.94 -5.14
CA GLU A 424 -4.05 -22.03 -6.11
C GLU A 424 -5.30 -22.89 -5.84
N THR A 425 -5.44 -24.01 -6.55
CA THR A 425 -6.58 -24.91 -6.29
C THR A 425 -6.47 -25.58 -4.92
N VAL A 426 -7.60 -26.07 -4.38
CA VAL A 426 -7.59 -26.89 -3.16
C VAL A 426 -6.66 -28.10 -3.34
N ARG A 427 -6.70 -28.73 -4.52
CA ARG A 427 -5.78 -29.81 -4.92
C ARG A 427 -4.32 -29.40 -4.78
N ASP A 428 -3.91 -28.29 -5.37
CA ASP A 428 -2.52 -27.83 -5.35
C ASP A 428 -2.06 -27.44 -3.94
N ASN A 429 -2.98 -26.93 -3.12
CA ASN A 429 -2.72 -26.65 -1.72
C ASN A 429 -2.45 -27.91 -0.91
N ILE A 430 -3.17 -29.02 -1.15
CA ILE A 430 -2.91 -30.29 -0.47
C ILE A 430 -1.63 -30.92 -1.02
N ALA A 431 -1.50 -30.98 -2.36
CA ALA A 431 -0.32 -31.49 -3.07
C ALA A 431 0.97 -30.70 -2.73
N TYR A 432 0.86 -29.51 -2.14
CA TYR A 432 2.02 -28.75 -1.69
C TYR A 432 2.90 -29.54 -0.71
N GLY A 433 2.35 -30.47 0.07
CA GLY A 433 3.12 -31.38 0.92
C GLY A 433 3.97 -32.34 0.09
N ARG A 434 3.38 -32.94 -0.94
CA ARG A 434 4.00 -33.90 -1.86
C ARG A 434 3.53 -33.64 -3.32
N PRO A 435 4.30 -32.91 -4.15
CA PRO A 435 3.81 -32.39 -5.43
C PRO A 435 3.64 -33.47 -6.50
N ASP A 436 4.33 -34.60 -6.31
CA ASP A 436 4.26 -35.81 -7.13
C ASP A 436 3.12 -36.76 -6.72
N ALA A 437 2.31 -36.38 -5.72
CA ALA A 437 1.17 -37.18 -5.28
C ALA A 437 0.10 -37.34 -6.37
N THR A 438 -0.49 -38.53 -6.44
CA THR A 438 -1.62 -38.81 -7.32
C THR A 438 -2.92 -38.20 -6.76
N ASP A 439 -3.92 -38.00 -7.63
CA ASP A 439 -5.23 -37.49 -7.20
C ASP A 439 -5.89 -38.37 -6.13
N ASP A 440 -5.64 -39.68 -6.16
CA ASP A 440 -6.17 -40.62 -5.17
C ASP A 440 -5.51 -40.43 -3.80
N GLN A 441 -4.19 -40.20 -3.76
CA GLN A 441 -3.47 -39.89 -2.53
C GLN A 441 -3.93 -38.54 -1.93
N ILE A 442 -4.19 -37.55 -2.79
CA ILE A 442 -4.73 -36.24 -2.37
C ILE A 442 -6.12 -36.41 -1.75
N ARG A 443 -7.01 -37.20 -2.37
CA ARG A 443 -8.35 -37.49 -1.81
C ARG A 443 -8.28 -38.29 -0.52
N GLU A 444 -7.36 -39.25 -0.43
CA GLU A 444 -7.16 -40.04 0.79
C GLU A 444 -6.71 -39.14 1.96
N ALA A 445 -5.74 -38.25 1.72
CA ALA A 445 -5.31 -37.27 2.72
C ALA A 445 -6.43 -36.31 3.12
N ALA A 446 -7.24 -35.85 2.15
CA ALA A 446 -8.40 -35.02 2.42
C ALA A 446 -9.49 -35.74 3.24
N ARG A 447 -9.75 -37.03 2.98
CA ARG A 447 -10.67 -37.84 3.80
C ARG A 447 -10.14 -38.04 5.22
N ALA A 448 -8.84 -38.31 5.35
CA ALA A 448 -8.19 -38.43 6.65
C ALA A 448 -8.31 -37.13 7.47
N ALA A 449 -8.27 -35.96 6.81
CA ALA A 449 -8.48 -34.65 7.45
C ALA A 449 -9.96 -34.19 7.53
N GLN A 450 -10.92 -35.06 7.18
CA GLN A 450 -12.36 -34.71 7.09
C GLN A 450 -12.64 -33.48 6.19
N ALA A 451 -11.83 -33.29 5.16
CA ALA A 451 -11.97 -32.20 4.20
C ALA A 451 -12.76 -32.60 2.93
N ASP A 452 -12.74 -33.89 2.56
CA ASP A 452 -13.32 -34.39 1.29
C ASP A 452 -14.80 -34.02 1.10
N GLY A 453 -15.60 -34.04 2.16
CA GLY A 453 -17.02 -33.72 2.12
C GLY A 453 -17.29 -32.28 1.66
N PHE A 454 -16.80 -31.29 2.41
CA PHE A 454 -17.02 -29.88 2.03
C PHE A 454 -16.28 -29.52 0.74
N ILE A 455 -15.12 -30.12 0.46
CA ILE A 455 -14.40 -29.88 -0.80
C ILE A 455 -15.27 -30.33 -1.98
N SER A 456 -15.97 -31.46 -1.86
CA SER A 456 -16.87 -31.96 -2.92
C SER A 456 -18.12 -31.10 -3.12
N GLU A 457 -18.51 -30.33 -2.11
CA GLU A 457 -19.63 -29.39 -2.16
C GLU A 457 -19.24 -28.02 -2.76
N LEU A 458 -17.93 -27.74 -2.90
CA LEU A 458 -17.48 -26.53 -3.58
C LEU A 458 -17.85 -26.56 -5.07
N PRO A 459 -18.09 -25.40 -5.71
CA PRO A 459 -18.55 -25.32 -7.09
C PRO A 459 -17.73 -26.13 -8.10
N ASP A 460 -16.40 -26.16 -7.93
CA ASP A 460 -15.46 -26.88 -8.81
C ASP A 460 -14.72 -28.02 -8.07
N GLY A 461 -15.23 -28.47 -6.92
CA GLY A 461 -14.61 -29.53 -6.13
C GLY A 461 -13.17 -29.22 -5.72
N TYR A 462 -12.26 -30.18 -5.93
CA TYR A 462 -10.81 -30.05 -5.72
C TYR A 462 -10.14 -29.01 -6.65
N ALA A 463 -10.74 -28.69 -7.80
CA ALA A 463 -10.23 -27.69 -8.73
C ALA A 463 -10.63 -26.26 -8.33
N THR A 464 -11.45 -26.09 -7.29
CA THR A 464 -11.83 -24.79 -6.76
C THR A 464 -10.58 -24.01 -6.38
N LYS A 465 -10.42 -22.81 -6.94
CA LYS A 465 -9.35 -21.89 -6.59
C LYS A 465 -9.64 -21.24 -5.25
N VAL A 466 -8.70 -21.38 -4.34
CA VAL A 466 -8.74 -20.74 -3.04
C VAL A 466 -8.29 -19.28 -3.25
N GLY A 467 -9.06 -18.30 -2.74
CA GLY A 467 -8.70 -16.88 -2.84
C GLY A 467 -7.46 -16.52 -2.00
N GLU A 468 -7.05 -15.24 -2.05
CA GLU A 468 -5.88 -14.73 -1.29
C GLU A 468 -5.95 -15.15 0.19
N HIS A 469 -4.90 -15.78 0.71
CA HIS A 469 -4.80 -16.30 2.10
C HIS A 469 -5.92 -17.27 2.52
N GLY A 470 -6.64 -17.90 1.59
CA GLY A 470 -7.73 -18.79 1.97
C GLY A 470 -9.05 -18.11 2.29
N LEU A 471 -9.20 -16.79 2.09
CA LEU A 471 -10.36 -16.01 2.55
C LEU A 471 -11.72 -16.49 2.01
N THR A 472 -11.74 -17.31 0.97
CA THR A 472 -12.95 -17.94 0.42
C THR A 472 -13.42 -19.17 1.22
N LEU A 473 -12.63 -19.64 2.18
CA LEU A 473 -12.92 -20.79 3.04
C LEU A 473 -13.05 -20.33 4.50
N SER A 474 -13.90 -20.99 5.27
CA SER A 474 -14.00 -20.75 6.71
C SER A 474 -12.68 -21.13 7.43
N GLY A 475 -12.45 -20.60 8.63
CA GLY A 475 -11.26 -20.93 9.44
C GLY A 475 -11.04 -22.43 9.57
N GLY A 476 -12.08 -23.17 9.97
CA GLY A 476 -12.03 -24.64 10.06
C GLY A 476 -11.87 -25.38 8.73
N GLN A 477 -12.34 -24.84 7.61
CA GLN A 477 -12.07 -25.41 6.29
C GLN A 477 -10.60 -25.26 5.89
N ARG A 478 -10.01 -24.07 6.11
CA ARG A 478 -8.58 -23.83 5.84
C ARG A 478 -7.69 -24.76 6.65
N GLN A 479 -8.02 -24.92 7.93
CA GLN A 479 -7.30 -25.80 8.84
C GLN A 479 -7.32 -27.26 8.40
N ARG A 480 -8.47 -27.78 7.97
CA ARG A 480 -8.58 -29.15 7.43
C ARG A 480 -7.76 -29.34 6.14
N VAL A 481 -7.69 -28.33 5.27
CA VAL A 481 -6.82 -28.38 4.07
C VAL A 481 -5.34 -28.37 4.48
N ALA A 482 -4.94 -27.55 5.46
CA ALA A 482 -3.58 -27.54 5.99
C ALA A 482 -3.20 -28.87 6.66
N LEU A 483 -4.14 -29.48 7.39
CA LEU A 483 -3.99 -30.81 7.97
C LEU A 483 -3.83 -31.88 6.88
N ALA A 484 -4.65 -31.85 5.83
CA ALA A 484 -4.51 -32.75 4.68
C ALA A 484 -3.14 -32.61 4.00
N ARG A 485 -2.61 -31.39 3.87
CA ARG A 485 -1.25 -31.11 3.38
C ARG A 485 -0.18 -31.76 4.26
N ALA A 486 -0.30 -31.62 5.58
CA ALA A 486 0.64 -32.23 6.53
C ALA A 486 0.56 -33.77 6.51
N ILE A 487 -0.63 -34.34 6.39
CA ILE A 487 -0.83 -35.80 6.26
C ILE A 487 -0.19 -36.32 4.97
N LEU A 488 -0.42 -35.63 3.84
CA LEU A 488 0.10 -36.07 2.55
C LEU A 488 1.63 -36.07 2.49
N ALA A 489 2.29 -35.21 3.27
CA ALA A 489 3.74 -35.20 3.41
C ALA A 489 4.29 -36.46 4.14
N ASP A 490 3.42 -37.22 4.81
CA ASP A 490 3.72 -38.41 5.61
C ASP A 490 4.92 -38.25 6.58
N PRO A 491 4.82 -37.31 7.53
CA PRO A 491 5.91 -37.00 8.44
C PRO A 491 6.03 -38.03 9.57
N ARG A 492 7.24 -38.10 10.15
CA ARG A 492 7.53 -38.92 11.33
C ARG A 492 7.15 -38.23 12.64
N LEU A 493 7.21 -36.90 12.64
CA LEU A 493 6.86 -36.01 13.74
C LEU A 493 5.74 -35.08 13.30
N LEU A 494 4.70 -34.91 14.11
CA LEU A 494 3.63 -33.97 13.83
C LEU A 494 3.63 -32.85 14.86
N VAL A 495 3.58 -31.60 14.39
CA VAL A 495 3.44 -30.40 15.22
C VAL A 495 2.13 -29.74 14.88
N LEU A 496 1.23 -29.71 15.86
CA LEU A 496 -0.11 -29.15 15.72
C LEU A 496 -0.24 -27.96 16.67
N ASP A 497 -0.22 -26.75 16.11
CA ASP A 497 -0.40 -25.52 16.86
C ASP A 497 -1.86 -25.06 16.76
N ASP A 498 -2.61 -25.24 17.84
CA ASP A 498 -4.00 -24.80 17.97
C ASP A 498 -4.96 -25.31 16.88
N ALA A 499 -4.90 -26.62 16.63
CA ALA A 499 -5.61 -27.32 15.54
C ALA A 499 -7.16 -27.26 15.58
N THR A 500 -7.78 -26.66 16.61
CA THR A 500 -9.24 -26.67 16.84
C THR A 500 -9.84 -25.36 17.33
N SER A 501 -9.10 -24.25 17.41
CA SER A 501 -9.63 -23.00 18.00
C SER A 501 -10.65 -22.25 17.15
N ALA A 502 -10.65 -22.46 15.83
CA ALA A 502 -11.50 -21.75 14.87
C ALA A 502 -12.76 -22.53 14.42
N VAL A 503 -13.16 -23.56 15.18
CA VAL A 503 -14.28 -24.45 14.84
C VAL A 503 -15.33 -24.54 15.96
N ASP A 504 -16.59 -24.71 15.54
CA ASP A 504 -17.73 -24.97 16.43
C ASP A 504 -17.62 -26.35 17.10
N ALA A 505 -18.36 -26.57 18.19
CA ALA A 505 -18.23 -27.77 19.02
C ALA A 505 -18.52 -29.09 18.29
N ARG A 506 -19.33 -29.08 17.21
CA ARG A 506 -19.63 -30.29 16.44
C ARG A 506 -18.50 -30.61 15.47
N VAL A 507 -18.06 -29.61 14.70
CA VAL A 507 -16.92 -29.74 13.79
C VAL A 507 -15.64 -30.04 14.57
N GLU A 508 -15.51 -29.50 15.78
CA GLU A 508 -14.42 -29.82 16.69
C GLU A 508 -14.39 -31.32 17.02
N HIS A 509 -15.52 -31.94 17.32
CA HIS A 509 -15.57 -33.39 17.59
C HIS A 509 -15.17 -34.22 16.36
N GLU A 510 -15.61 -33.83 15.16
CA GLU A 510 -15.23 -34.48 13.90
C GLU A 510 -13.72 -34.36 13.62
N ILE A 511 -13.15 -33.18 13.82
CA ILE A 511 -11.70 -32.94 13.70
C ILE A 511 -10.93 -33.72 14.76
N HIS A 512 -11.46 -33.82 15.97
CA HIS A 512 -10.84 -34.54 17.08
C HIS A 512 -10.68 -36.04 16.78
N GLU A 513 -11.72 -36.68 16.21
CA GLU A 513 -11.64 -38.07 15.77
C GLU A 513 -10.68 -38.26 14.58
N ALA A 514 -10.66 -37.31 13.65
CA ALA A 514 -9.69 -37.30 12.55
C ALA A 514 -8.24 -37.20 13.07
N LEU A 515 -7.98 -36.30 14.01
CA LEU A 515 -6.68 -36.10 14.65
C LEU A 515 -6.21 -37.36 15.39
N LYS A 516 -7.08 -38.03 16.16
CA LYS A 516 -6.73 -39.32 16.81
C LYS A 516 -6.19 -40.33 15.80
N GLN A 517 -6.85 -40.45 14.65
CA GLN A 517 -6.46 -41.41 13.62
C GLN A 517 -5.15 -41.01 12.92
N VAL A 518 -4.93 -39.71 12.71
CA VAL A 518 -3.71 -39.17 12.07
C VAL A 518 -2.50 -39.27 13.01
N MET A 519 -2.69 -39.06 14.31
CA MET A 519 -1.63 -39.08 15.32
C MET A 519 -1.18 -40.49 15.69
N ARG A 520 -2.01 -41.52 15.44
CA ARG A 520 -1.67 -42.92 15.71
C ARG A 520 -0.35 -43.32 15.05
N GLY A 521 0.59 -43.77 15.89
CA GLY A 521 1.91 -44.24 15.45
C GLY A 521 2.89 -43.13 15.06
N ARG A 522 2.53 -41.85 15.25
CA ARG A 522 3.38 -40.68 14.99
C ARG A 522 3.65 -39.94 16.30
N THR A 523 4.91 -39.58 16.54
CA THR A 523 5.23 -38.72 17.67
C THR A 523 4.63 -37.34 17.42
N THR A 524 3.83 -36.84 18.36
CA THR A 524 3.07 -35.61 18.15
C THR A 524 3.30 -34.61 19.28
N LEU A 525 3.62 -33.38 18.90
CA LEU A 525 3.59 -32.20 19.77
C LEU A 525 2.31 -31.42 19.49
N LEU A 526 1.43 -31.34 20.48
CA LEU A 526 0.11 -30.71 20.38
C LEU A 526 0.03 -29.47 21.28
N ILE A 527 -0.10 -28.28 20.71
CA ILE A 527 -0.39 -27.08 21.51
C ILE A 527 -1.90 -26.97 21.64
N ALA A 528 -2.40 -27.06 22.87
CA ALA A 528 -3.82 -27.13 23.15
C ALA A 528 -4.28 -25.94 24.00
N HIS A 529 -5.36 -25.30 23.55
CA HIS A 529 -6.06 -24.25 24.28
C HIS A 529 -7.39 -24.74 24.88
N ARG A 530 -7.87 -25.92 24.47
CA ARG A 530 -9.17 -26.49 24.86
C ARG A 530 -8.98 -27.81 25.61
N ARG A 531 -9.88 -28.07 26.56
CA ARG A 531 -9.90 -29.31 27.36
C ARG A 531 -10.13 -30.56 26.51
N SER A 532 -10.97 -30.47 25.50
CA SER A 532 -11.21 -31.50 24.47
C SER A 532 -9.88 -31.95 23.85
N THR A 533 -9.13 -31.02 23.27
CA THR A 533 -7.84 -31.26 22.61
C THR A 533 -6.78 -31.85 23.56
N LEU A 534 -6.80 -31.50 24.85
CA LEU A 534 -5.91 -32.09 25.86
C LEU A 534 -6.18 -33.59 26.08
N ALA A 535 -7.40 -34.08 25.83
CA ALA A 535 -7.74 -35.49 25.95
C ALA A 535 -7.17 -36.36 24.82
N LEU A 536 -6.60 -35.76 23.76
CA LEU A 536 -5.87 -36.47 22.71
C LEU A 536 -4.47 -36.90 23.13
N ALA A 537 -3.93 -36.29 24.19
CA ALA A 537 -2.53 -36.47 24.56
C ALA A 537 -2.35 -37.56 25.61
N ASP A 538 -1.28 -38.34 25.45
CA ASP A 538 -0.85 -39.33 26.43
C ASP A 538 -0.34 -38.63 27.70
N ARG A 539 0.37 -37.52 27.51
CA ARG A 539 0.92 -36.67 28.57
C ARG A 539 0.71 -35.19 28.27
N ILE A 540 0.67 -34.36 29.31
CA ILE A 540 0.48 -32.92 29.21
C ILE A 540 1.61 -32.21 29.95
N ALA A 541 2.25 -31.24 29.30
CA ALA A 541 3.25 -30.33 29.85
C ALA A 541 2.61 -28.97 30.13
N VAL A 542 2.68 -28.52 31.39
CA VAL A 542 2.10 -27.26 31.85
C VAL A 542 3.19 -26.21 31.97
N LEU A 543 3.08 -25.14 31.17
CA LEU A 543 4.04 -24.03 31.15
C LEU A 543 3.55 -22.83 31.98
N ASP A 544 4.44 -22.28 32.81
CA ASP A 544 4.25 -21.00 33.50
C ASP A 544 5.46 -20.10 33.27
N ARG A 545 5.21 -18.88 32.76
CA ARG A 545 6.25 -17.86 32.55
C ARG A 545 7.55 -18.40 31.91
N GLY A 546 7.42 -19.32 30.95
CA GLY A 546 8.56 -19.90 30.22
C GLY A 546 9.23 -21.13 30.82
N ALA A 547 8.76 -21.63 31.97
CA ALA A 547 9.31 -22.83 32.62
C ALA A 547 8.27 -23.95 32.68
N LEU A 548 8.73 -25.20 32.77
CA LEU A 548 7.86 -26.36 33.01
C LEU A 548 7.40 -26.36 34.47
N ALA A 549 6.12 -26.12 34.69
CA ALA A 549 5.52 -26.12 36.02
C ALA A 549 5.16 -27.54 36.49
N ASP A 550 4.63 -28.37 35.60
CA ASP A 550 4.30 -29.77 35.88
C ASP A 550 4.15 -30.57 34.56
N ILE A 551 4.29 -31.89 34.61
CA ILE A 551 4.11 -32.80 33.47
C ILE A 551 3.55 -34.16 33.90
N GLY A 552 2.46 -34.61 33.30
CA GLY A 552 1.83 -35.88 33.67
C GLY A 552 0.59 -36.17 32.84
N THR A 553 -0.16 -37.21 33.20
CA THR A 553 -1.46 -37.48 32.58
C THR A 553 -2.51 -36.46 33.05
N HIS A 554 -3.64 -36.38 32.34
CA HIS A 554 -4.76 -35.52 32.74
C HIS A 554 -5.16 -35.73 34.22
N GLU A 555 -5.28 -37.00 34.64
CA GLU A 555 -5.68 -37.37 36.01
C GLU A 555 -4.65 -36.95 37.05
N GLU A 556 -3.36 -37.18 36.78
CA GLU A 556 -2.26 -36.82 37.67
C GLU A 556 -2.17 -35.31 37.88
N LEU A 557 -2.24 -34.54 36.79
CA LEU A 557 -2.17 -33.09 36.84
C LEU A 557 -3.41 -32.48 37.48
N GLN A 558 -4.59 -33.05 37.25
CA GLN A 558 -5.83 -32.63 37.91
C GLN A 558 -5.72 -32.79 39.43
N ALA A 559 -5.09 -33.87 39.90
CA ALA A 559 -4.89 -34.10 41.33
C ALA A 559 -3.86 -33.15 41.96
N ARG A 560 -2.70 -32.94 41.30
CA ARG A 560 -1.53 -32.31 41.94
C ARG A 560 -1.24 -30.88 41.50
N SER A 561 -1.56 -30.48 40.27
CA SER A 561 -1.21 -29.16 39.73
C SER A 561 -2.33 -28.14 39.94
N ALA A 562 -2.06 -27.15 40.79
CA ALA A 562 -2.98 -26.04 40.99
C ALA A 562 -3.08 -25.11 39.77
N LEU A 563 -1.98 -24.98 39.01
CA LEU A 563 -1.95 -24.18 37.79
C LEU A 563 -2.73 -24.84 36.67
N TYR A 564 -2.53 -26.15 36.45
CA TYR A 564 -3.30 -26.91 35.48
C TYR A 564 -4.79 -26.86 35.78
N ARG A 565 -5.17 -27.07 37.05
CA ARG A 565 -6.54 -26.87 37.49
C ARG A 565 -7.02 -25.47 37.18
N ARG A 566 -6.26 -24.40 37.44
CA ARG A 566 -6.66 -23.02 37.07
C ARG A 566 -6.82 -22.79 35.57
N LEU A 567 -5.98 -23.42 34.75
CA LEU A 567 -6.07 -23.34 33.29
C LEU A 567 -7.29 -24.11 32.76
N LEU A 568 -7.79 -25.10 33.51
CA LEU A 568 -8.96 -25.93 33.18
C LEU A 568 -10.24 -25.54 33.90
N THR A 569 -10.16 -24.92 35.08
CA THR A 569 -11.31 -24.41 35.81
C THR A 569 -11.71 -23.13 35.12
N ASP A 570 -12.81 -23.23 34.40
CA ASP A 570 -13.69 -22.10 34.23
C ASP A 570 -13.96 -21.51 35.64
N PRO A 571 -13.82 -20.20 35.87
CA PRO A 571 -14.09 -19.58 37.17
C PRO A 571 -15.49 -19.90 37.72
N ASP A 572 -16.39 -20.41 36.86
CA ASP A 572 -17.80 -20.59 37.11
C ASP A 572 -18.29 -22.03 36.87
N GLU A 573 -17.60 -23.09 37.31
CA GLU A 573 -18.24 -24.43 37.38
C GLU A 573 -19.43 -24.35 38.37
N PRO A 574 -20.70 -24.30 37.91
CA PRO A 574 -21.84 -24.15 38.81
C PRO A 574 -22.28 -25.57 39.17
N GLY A 575 -21.77 -26.11 40.27
CA GLY A 575 -22.21 -27.45 40.70
C GLY A 575 -21.41 -28.20 41.76
N GLY A 576 -20.24 -27.73 42.18
CA GLY A 576 -19.45 -28.39 43.23
C GLY A 576 -19.81 -27.96 44.65
N VAL A 577 -21.07 -28.08 45.08
CA VAL A 577 -21.41 -27.90 46.51
C VAL A 577 -20.94 -29.14 47.27
N SER A 578 -19.68 -29.12 47.72
CA SER A 578 -19.25 -29.99 48.82
C SER A 578 -19.82 -29.40 50.11
N PRO A 579 -20.70 -30.08 50.85
CA PRO A 579 -21.23 -29.55 52.10
C PRO A 579 -20.10 -29.50 53.13
N GLY A 580 -19.66 -28.30 53.51
CA GLY A 580 -18.87 -28.09 54.73
C GLY A 580 -17.42 -27.62 54.61
N ARG A 581 -17.05 -26.77 53.63
CA ARG A 581 -15.84 -25.92 53.77
C ARG A 581 -16.18 -24.43 53.67
N PRO A 582 -15.63 -23.59 54.57
CA PRO A 582 -15.80 -22.14 54.46
C PRO A 582 -15.19 -21.65 53.14
N ARG A 583 -15.85 -20.65 52.53
CA ARG A 583 -15.33 -19.89 51.38
C ARG A 583 -13.83 -19.68 51.56
N PRO A 584 -12.98 -19.94 50.55
CA PRO A 584 -11.60 -19.52 50.64
C PRO A 584 -11.62 -18.02 50.91
N ALA A 585 -11.00 -17.60 52.01
CA ALA A 585 -10.80 -16.19 52.28
C ALA A 585 -10.16 -15.59 51.03
N ALA A 586 -10.76 -14.53 50.49
CA ALA A 586 -10.15 -13.71 49.48
C ALA A 586 -8.71 -13.43 49.95
N ARG A 587 -7.71 -13.81 49.16
CA ARG A 587 -6.40 -13.23 49.36
C ARG A 587 -6.60 -11.71 49.28
N PRO A 588 -5.93 -10.91 50.13
CA PRO A 588 -6.00 -9.46 49.99
C PRO A 588 -5.58 -9.16 48.55
N GLU A 589 -6.48 -8.55 47.78
CA GLU A 589 -6.06 -7.86 46.57
C GLU A 589 -4.97 -6.87 47.00
N ASP A 590 -3.88 -6.79 46.23
CA ASP A 590 -2.85 -5.80 46.47
C ASP A 590 -3.43 -4.41 46.12
N THR A 591 -4.16 -3.82 47.07
CA THR A 591 -4.81 -2.51 46.90
C THR A 591 -3.81 -1.36 46.98
N SER A 592 -2.52 -1.63 47.20
CA SER A 592 -1.49 -0.60 47.41
C SER A 592 -1.45 0.44 46.30
N VAL A 593 -1.58 0.01 45.04
CA VAL A 593 -1.62 0.90 43.87
C VAL A 593 -2.89 1.75 43.87
N ARG A 594 -4.04 1.17 44.21
CA ARG A 594 -5.33 1.87 44.26
C ARG A 594 -5.36 2.89 45.40
N ASP A 595 -4.86 2.51 46.57
CA ASP A 595 -4.76 3.37 47.74
C ASP A 595 -3.79 4.55 47.49
N GLU A 596 -2.68 4.32 46.78
CA GLU A 596 -1.74 5.39 46.36
C GLU A 596 -2.38 6.34 45.32
N LEU A 597 -3.11 5.79 44.34
CA LEU A 597 -3.80 6.58 43.32
C LEU A 597 -4.96 7.40 43.88
N ASP A 598 -5.73 6.85 44.81
CA ASP A 598 -6.83 7.56 45.48
C ASP A 598 -6.30 8.65 46.41
N ALA A 599 -5.15 8.44 47.07
CA ALA A 599 -4.48 9.49 47.84
C ALA A 599 -3.90 10.62 46.96
N ALA A 600 -3.54 10.32 45.71
CA ALA A 600 -3.03 11.27 44.73
C ALA A 600 -4.13 11.98 43.91
N PHE A 601 -5.40 11.63 44.11
CA PHE A 601 -6.54 12.21 43.40
C PHE A 601 -6.79 13.66 43.86
N ASP A 602 -6.77 14.61 42.92
CA ASP A 602 -7.07 16.01 43.18
C ASP A 602 -8.58 16.24 43.04
N ALA A 603 -9.28 16.37 44.17
CA ALA A 603 -10.73 16.56 44.19
C ALA A 603 -11.20 17.90 43.59
N GLU A 604 -10.35 18.93 43.55
CA GLU A 604 -10.70 20.22 42.91
C GLU A 604 -10.60 20.13 41.38
N ARG A 605 -9.60 19.41 40.87
CA ARG A 605 -9.39 19.24 39.42
C ARG A 605 -10.10 18.02 38.84
N GLY A 606 -10.55 17.09 39.69
CA GLY A 606 -11.18 15.84 39.29
C GLY A 606 -10.27 14.87 38.54
N VAL A 607 -8.94 14.98 38.72
CA VAL A 607 -7.94 14.16 38.03
C VAL A 607 -6.79 13.77 38.96
N THR A 608 -6.03 12.75 38.58
CA THR A 608 -4.80 12.32 39.28
C THR A 608 -3.57 12.96 38.62
N PRO A 609 -3.02 14.10 39.11
CA PRO A 609 -2.14 14.97 38.32
C PRO A 609 -0.88 14.31 37.75
N ARG A 610 -0.34 13.31 38.45
CA ARG A 610 0.84 12.53 38.02
C ARG A 610 0.61 11.75 36.73
N LEU A 611 -0.62 11.34 36.44
CA LEU A 611 -0.99 10.60 35.22
C LEU A 611 -1.24 11.52 34.02
N TRP A 612 -1.16 12.83 34.23
CA TRP A 612 -1.40 13.88 33.24
C TRP A 612 -0.18 14.78 33.04
N SER A 613 0.98 14.43 33.62
CA SER A 613 2.24 15.17 33.47
C SER A 613 2.92 14.82 32.15
N GLY A 614 2.76 15.66 31.13
CA GLY A 614 3.36 15.49 29.81
C GLY A 614 3.07 16.69 28.90
N ASP A 615 3.84 16.82 27.83
CA ASP A 615 3.68 17.93 26.89
C ASP A 615 2.44 17.70 26.02
N ARG A 616 1.41 18.54 26.20
CA ARG A 616 0.14 18.48 25.42
C ARG A 616 0.25 19.09 24.03
N ALA A 617 1.42 19.60 23.66
CA ALA A 617 1.61 20.24 22.37
C ALA A 617 1.17 19.27 21.25
N PRO A 618 0.21 19.65 20.38
CA PRO A 618 -0.14 18.84 19.24
C PRO A 618 1.11 18.74 18.35
N LYS A 619 1.82 17.62 18.46
CA LYS A 619 2.88 17.30 17.50
C LYS A 619 2.19 17.10 16.16
N ASP A 620 2.65 17.77 15.11
CA ASP A 620 2.16 17.52 13.75
C ASP A 620 2.59 16.10 13.36
N THR A 621 1.75 15.11 13.67
CA THR A 621 1.99 13.68 13.42
C THR A 621 2.17 13.37 11.94
N ALA A 622 1.76 14.31 11.07
CA ALA A 622 2.09 14.29 9.64
C ALA A 622 3.60 14.21 9.36
N LEU A 623 4.42 14.81 10.24
CA LEU A 623 5.89 14.89 10.09
C LEU A 623 6.62 13.75 10.80
N SER A 624 5.98 12.99 11.70
CA SER A 624 6.63 11.91 12.45
C SER A 624 6.77 10.61 11.65
N GLY A 625 5.90 10.37 10.66
CA GLY A 625 5.92 9.17 9.81
C GLY A 625 6.89 9.22 8.63
N THR A 626 7.54 10.37 8.37
CA THR A 626 8.57 10.50 7.32
C THR A 626 9.91 10.83 7.95
N PRO A 627 11.02 10.16 7.57
CA PRO A 627 12.34 10.45 8.12
C PRO A 627 12.76 11.87 7.78
N ALA A 628 12.55 12.80 8.73
CA ALA A 628 12.90 14.20 8.59
C ALA A 628 14.24 14.45 9.27
N THR A 629 15.24 14.92 8.51
CA THR A 629 16.48 15.42 9.12
C THR A 629 16.20 16.79 9.76
N PRO A 630 16.79 17.12 10.92
CA PRO A 630 16.59 18.43 11.56
C PRO A 630 16.89 19.62 10.64
N GLY A 631 17.87 19.46 9.75
CA GLY A 631 18.20 20.46 8.73
C GLY A 631 17.12 20.66 7.65
N LEU A 632 16.31 19.64 7.36
CA LEU A 632 15.19 19.75 6.42
C LEU A 632 14.01 20.49 7.05
N LEU A 633 13.72 20.25 8.34
CA LEU A 633 12.68 20.98 9.08
C LEU A 633 13.01 22.48 9.16
N ALA A 634 14.25 22.83 9.51
CA ALA A 634 14.70 24.22 9.49
C ALA A 634 14.58 24.88 8.08
N GLN A 635 14.80 24.09 7.02
CA GLN A 635 14.58 24.57 5.65
C GLN A 635 13.10 24.78 5.31
N VAL A 636 12.20 23.97 5.88
CA VAL A 636 10.74 24.15 5.73
C VAL A 636 10.27 25.40 6.47
N ASP A 637 10.77 25.62 7.68
CA ASP A 637 10.44 26.79 8.50
C ASP A 637 10.94 28.10 7.89
N ALA A 638 12.06 28.05 7.17
CA ALA A 638 12.61 29.20 6.44
C ALA A 638 11.80 29.56 5.17
N LEU A 639 10.83 28.73 4.74
CA LEU A 639 9.99 29.04 3.59
C LEU A 639 8.84 30.00 3.98
N PRO A 640 8.30 30.76 3.01
CA PRO A 640 7.06 31.51 3.24
C PRO A 640 5.94 30.59 3.75
N PRO A 641 5.09 31.09 4.68
CA PRO A 641 4.03 30.29 5.26
C PRO A 641 3.00 29.90 4.20
N ALA A 642 2.46 28.68 4.32
CA ALA A 642 1.45 28.13 3.42
C ALA A 642 0.05 28.46 3.95
N THR A 643 -0.52 29.60 3.54
CA THR A 643 -1.81 30.11 4.03
C THR A 643 -2.92 30.14 2.97
N ASP A 644 -2.64 29.66 1.76
CA ASP A 644 -3.59 29.71 0.65
C ASP A 644 -4.84 28.87 0.92
N THR A 645 -6.02 29.44 0.63
CA THR A 645 -7.30 28.73 0.71
C THR A 645 -7.85 28.35 -0.66
N PRO A 646 -8.58 27.22 -0.77
CA PRO A 646 -9.15 26.75 -2.04
C PRO A 646 -10.12 27.75 -2.67
N GLY A 647 -10.95 28.42 -1.87
CA GLY A 647 -12.03 29.27 -2.37
C GLY A 647 -13.07 28.49 -3.17
N ILE A 648 -13.48 27.32 -2.66
CA ILE A 648 -14.55 26.50 -3.22
C ILE A 648 -15.72 26.43 -2.23
N ASP A 649 -16.93 26.18 -2.75
CA ASP A 649 -18.10 25.87 -1.91
C ASP A 649 -17.99 24.42 -1.40
N GLU A 650 -17.54 24.27 -0.15
CA GLU A 650 -17.39 22.98 0.50
C GLU A 650 -18.75 22.31 0.76
N GLY A 651 -19.81 23.08 1.01
CA GLY A 651 -21.16 22.56 1.20
C GLY A 651 -21.67 21.87 -0.06
N ARG A 652 -21.43 22.46 -1.23
CA ARG A 652 -21.73 21.82 -2.52
C ARG A 652 -20.85 20.60 -2.80
N ALA A 653 -19.58 20.60 -2.38
CA ALA A 653 -18.66 19.48 -2.62
C ALA A 653 -19.10 18.20 -1.89
N VAL A 654 -19.68 18.33 -0.69
CA VAL A 654 -20.11 17.21 0.17
C VAL A 654 -21.49 16.67 -0.24
N ARG A 655 -22.32 17.40 -0.99
CA ARG A 655 -23.66 16.93 -1.41
C ARG A 655 -23.61 15.69 -2.31
N ALA A 656 -24.55 14.78 -2.08
CA ALA A 656 -24.78 13.60 -2.93
C ALA A 656 -25.20 14.04 -4.34
N GLU A 657 -24.75 13.31 -5.36
CA GLU A 657 -25.14 13.57 -6.75
C GLU A 657 -25.27 12.24 -7.50
N ASP A 658 -26.45 11.95 -8.04
CA ASP A 658 -26.74 10.67 -8.74
C ASP A 658 -25.93 10.49 -10.04
N SER A 659 -25.44 11.60 -10.60
CA SER A 659 -24.58 11.58 -11.78
C SER A 659 -23.42 12.55 -11.65
N TYR A 660 -22.24 11.97 -11.43
CA TYR A 660 -20.97 12.68 -11.49
C TYR A 660 -20.19 12.31 -12.75
N GLY A 661 -19.68 13.30 -13.47
CA GLY A 661 -18.90 13.09 -14.68
C GLY A 661 -17.96 14.24 -14.97
N LEU A 662 -16.98 14.00 -15.84
CA LEU A 662 -15.92 14.97 -16.16
C LEU A 662 -16.48 16.34 -16.55
N ARG A 663 -17.58 16.37 -17.32
CA ARG A 663 -18.25 17.62 -17.72
C ARG A 663 -18.81 18.42 -16.54
N ARG A 664 -19.38 17.73 -15.54
CA ARG A 664 -19.96 18.35 -14.34
C ARG A 664 -18.86 18.80 -13.39
N LEU A 665 -17.83 17.99 -13.19
CA LEU A 665 -16.63 18.34 -12.43
C LEU A 665 -15.97 19.62 -12.97
N LEU A 666 -15.77 19.69 -14.30
CA LEU A 666 -15.11 20.85 -14.93
C LEU A 666 -16.04 22.06 -15.08
N SER A 667 -17.36 21.91 -14.91
CA SER A 667 -18.32 23.01 -15.11
C SER A 667 -18.08 24.20 -14.18
N GLY A 668 -17.68 23.95 -12.93
CA GLY A 668 -17.33 24.99 -11.95
C GLY A 668 -15.98 25.67 -12.20
N PHE A 669 -15.18 25.17 -13.13
CA PHE A 669 -13.80 25.62 -13.38
C PHE A 669 -13.55 26.05 -14.83
N ARG A 670 -14.60 26.20 -15.66
CA ARG A 670 -14.49 26.52 -17.09
C ARG A 670 -13.72 27.80 -17.38
N LEU A 671 -14.01 28.88 -16.65
CA LEU A 671 -13.37 30.17 -16.88
C LEU A 671 -11.86 30.12 -16.57
N PRO A 672 -11.40 29.64 -15.38
CA PRO A 672 -9.98 29.45 -15.13
C PRO A 672 -9.28 28.55 -16.16
N LEU A 673 -9.94 27.46 -16.60
CA LEU A 673 -9.39 26.57 -17.63
C LEU A 673 -9.26 27.26 -19.00
N LEU A 674 -10.24 28.06 -19.40
CA LEU A 674 -10.17 28.84 -20.64
C LEU A 674 -9.06 29.90 -20.58
N VAL A 675 -8.89 30.56 -19.44
CA VAL A 675 -7.76 31.50 -19.23
C VAL A 675 -6.43 30.76 -19.30
N SER A 676 -6.31 29.59 -18.66
CA SER A 676 -5.12 28.73 -18.79
C SER A 676 -4.85 28.38 -20.25
N LEU A 677 -5.83 27.88 -21.00
CA LEU A 677 -5.67 27.53 -22.42
C LEU A 677 -5.31 28.74 -23.28
N ALA A 678 -5.85 29.93 -22.98
CA ALA A 678 -5.47 31.15 -23.68
C ALA A 678 -4.00 31.53 -23.41
N LEU A 679 -3.54 31.45 -22.16
CA LEU A 679 -2.13 31.66 -21.80
C LEU A 679 -1.21 30.66 -22.49
N VAL A 680 -1.64 29.39 -22.58
CA VAL A 680 -0.93 28.34 -23.32
C VAL A 680 -0.83 28.66 -24.81
N ALA A 681 -1.92 29.15 -25.42
CA ALA A 681 -1.90 29.56 -26.82
C ALA A 681 -0.95 30.75 -27.06
N VAL A 682 -0.86 31.68 -26.10
CA VAL A 682 0.10 32.78 -26.14
C VAL A 682 1.54 32.26 -26.02
N ASP A 683 1.83 31.34 -25.08
CA ASP A 683 3.15 30.70 -24.96
C ASP A 683 3.56 30.02 -26.27
N ALA A 684 2.68 29.16 -26.80
CA ALA A 684 2.91 28.48 -28.08
C ALA A 684 3.13 29.47 -29.22
N GLY A 685 2.28 30.49 -29.35
CA GLY A 685 2.40 31.51 -30.40
C GLY A 685 3.69 32.33 -30.32
N MET A 686 4.11 32.75 -29.11
CA MET A 686 5.38 33.47 -28.93
C MET A 686 6.59 32.58 -29.24
N GLY A 687 6.54 31.30 -28.88
CA GLY A 687 7.57 30.32 -29.23
C GLY A 687 7.74 30.16 -30.74
N LEU A 688 6.65 30.27 -31.51
CA LEU A 688 6.68 30.22 -32.98
C LEU A 688 7.21 31.50 -33.63
N LEU A 689 7.20 32.64 -32.93
CA LEU A 689 7.63 33.91 -33.49
C LEU A 689 9.16 34.01 -33.61
N LEU A 690 9.91 33.33 -32.74
CA LEU A 690 11.36 33.46 -32.68
C LEU A 690 12.09 33.06 -33.99
N PRO A 691 11.77 31.93 -34.66
CA PRO A 691 12.34 31.62 -35.98
C PRO A 691 12.00 32.66 -37.06
N VAL A 692 10.79 33.25 -37.04
CA VAL A 692 10.41 34.34 -37.96
C VAL A 692 11.28 35.58 -37.75
N LEU A 693 11.54 35.93 -36.49
CA LEU A 693 12.38 37.07 -36.15
C LEU A 693 13.85 36.83 -36.52
N ILE A 694 14.34 35.60 -36.37
CA ILE A 694 15.67 35.21 -36.86
C ILE A 694 15.73 35.37 -38.39
N ARG A 695 14.72 34.89 -39.13
CA ARG A 695 14.61 35.12 -40.58
C ARG A 695 14.65 36.60 -40.93
N HIS A 696 13.84 37.42 -40.28
CA HIS A 696 13.77 38.86 -40.55
C HIS A 696 15.11 39.56 -40.26
N GLY A 697 15.78 39.19 -39.17
CA GLY A 697 17.10 39.70 -38.83
C GLY A 697 18.18 39.29 -39.83
N ILE A 698 18.08 38.11 -40.44
CA ILE A 698 18.97 37.67 -41.52
C ILE A 698 18.66 38.43 -42.81
N ASP A 699 17.43 38.33 -43.32
CA ASP A 699 17.04 38.83 -44.64
C ASP A 699 17.17 40.37 -44.74
N GLN A 700 16.61 41.08 -43.76
CA GLN A 700 16.57 42.56 -43.79
C GLN A 700 17.72 43.20 -43.02
N GLY A 701 18.45 42.43 -42.22
CA GLY A 701 19.54 42.94 -41.40
C GLY A 701 20.91 42.53 -41.91
N VAL A 702 21.24 41.25 -41.80
CA VAL A 702 22.56 40.71 -42.18
C VAL A 702 22.80 40.84 -43.67
N THR A 703 21.89 40.34 -44.51
CA THR A 703 22.04 40.35 -45.98
C THR A 703 21.96 41.77 -46.55
N ALA A 704 21.11 42.64 -46.00
CA ALA A 704 20.99 44.03 -46.43
C ALA A 704 21.99 45.01 -45.74
N ALA A 705 22.91 44.49 -44.92
CA ALA A 705 23.85 45.26 -44.09
C ALA A 705 23.20 46.37 -43.23
N ALA A 706 21.92 46.19 -42.85
CA ALA A 706 21.14 47.17 -42.09
C ALA A 706 21.08 46.79 -40.62
N LEU A 707 22.01 47.33 -39.82
CA LEU A 707 22.06 47.09 -38.36
C LEU A 707 20.74 47.43 -37.64
N GLY A 708 19.98 48.40 -38.14
CA GLY A 708 18.68 48.77 -37.56
C GLY A 708 17.67 47.62 -37.58
N ALA A 709 17.64 46.83 -38.65
CA ALA A 709 16.75 45.67 -38.76
C ALA A 709 17.18 44.52 -37.84
N VAL A 710 18.48 44.29 -37.65
CA VAL A 710 19.01 43.30 -36.68
C VAL A 710 18.60 43.67 -35.26
N TRP A 711 18.77 44.93 -34.86
CA TRP A 711 18.37 45.41 -33.52
C TRP A 711 16.85 45.39 -33.33
N ALA A 712 16.07 45.73 -34.35
CA ALA A 712 14.62 45.63 -34.31
C ALA A 712 14.16 44.17 -34.13
N ALA A 713 14.72 43.24 -34.90
CA ALA A 713 14.45 41.81 -34.78
C ALA A 713 14.83 41.27 -33.40
N ALA A 714 15.99 41.66 -32.88
CA ALA A 714 16.44 41.27 -31.54
C ALA A 714 15.57 41.87 -30.43
N LEU A 715 15.12 43.13 -30.55
CA LEU A 715 14.22 43.76 -29.59
C LEU A 715 12.85 43.09 -29.58
N LEU A 716 12.28 42.83 -30.75
CA LEU A 716 11.04 42.07 -30.89
C LEU A 716 11.19 40.65 -30.34
N GLY A 717 12.36 40.02 -30.55
CA GLY A 717 12.69 38.71 -30.01
C GLY A 717 12.75 38.73 -28.49
N LEU A 718 13.37 39.76 -27.91
CA LEU A 718 13.41 39.96 -26.47
C LEU A 718 12.00 40.14 -25.90
N VAL A 719 11.16 40.96 -26.53
CA VAL A 719 9.76 41.14 -26.13
C VAL A 719 9.00 39.83 -26.22
N ALA A 720 9.16 39.06 -27.31
CA ALA A 720 8.52 37.75 -27.47
C ALA A 720 8.92 36.78 -26.35
N VAL A 721 10.22 36.69 -26.02
CA VAL A 721 10.71 35.83 -24.92
C VAL A 721 10.21 36.31 -23.56
N LEU A 722 10.11 37.62 -23.31
CA LEU A 722 9.57 38.17 -22.07
C LEU A 722 8.06 37.90 -21.92
N VAL A 723 7.28 38.07 -23.00
CA VAL A 723 5.86 37.74 -23.03
C VAL A 723 5.66 36.24 -22.84
N GLN A 724 6.45 35.41 -23.53
CA GLN A 724 6.44 33.96 -23.36
C GLN A 724 6.74 33.56 -21.92
N TRP A 725 7.78 34.14 -21.32
CA TRP A 725 8.13 33.87 -19.93
C TRP A 725 7.01 34.27 -18.96
N ALA A 726 6.37 35.43 -19.17
CA ALA A 726 5.22 35.86 -18.38
C ALA A 726 3.99 34.94 -18.56
N ALA A 727 3.73 34.50 -19.81
CA ALA A 727 2.66 33.57 -20.13
C ALA A 727 2.85 32.23 -19.41
N GLN A 728 4.05 31.65 -19.46
CA GLN A 728 4.38 30.40 -18.74
C GLN A 728 4.24 30.52 -17.22
N ILE A 729 4.63 31.66 -16.64
CA ILE A 729 4.42 31.94 -15.21
C ILE A 729 2.91 31.97 -14.89
N GLY A 730 2.13 32.67 -15.71
CA GLY A 730 0.68 32.80 -15.55
C GLY A 730 -0.03 31.45 -15.69
N GLU A 731 0.30 30.71 -16.75
CA GLU A 731 -0.21 29.37 -17.06
C GLU A 731 0.07 28.41 -15.90
N THR A 732 1.32 28.31 -15.44
CA THR A 732 1.70 27.39 -14.35
C THR A 732 0.89 27.69 -13.08
N ARG A 733 0.64 28.96 -12.78
CA ARG A 733 -0.17 29.35 -11.61
C ARG A 733 -1.65 29.07 -11.78
N MET A 734 -2.21 29.41 -12.93
CA MET A 734 -3.65 29.23 -13.20
C MET A 734 -4.01 27.75 -13.29
N THR A 735 -3.24 26.97 -14.06
CA THR A 735 -3.45 25.54 -14.22
C THR A 735 -3.21 24.81 -12.90
N GLY A 736 -2.12 25.13 -12.19
CA GLY A 736 -1.83 24.52 -10.88
C GLY A 736 -2.91 24.81 -9.83
N ARG A 737 -3.33 26.08 -9.68
CA ARG A 737 -4.39 26.45 -8.72
C ARG A 737 -5.73 25.80 -9.07
N THR A 738 -6.07 25.74 -10.35
CA THR A 738 -7.32 25.13 -10.82
C THR A 738 -7.31 23.61 -10.59
N GLY A 739 -6.18 22.95 -10.89
CA GLY A 739 -6.00 21.53 -10.62
C GLY A 739 -6.12 21.18 -9.13
N GLU A 740 -5.46 21.94 -8.25
CA GLU A 740 -5.56 21.70 -6.80
C GLU A 740 -6.96 21.99 -6.23
N ARG A 741 -7.71 22.93 -6.82
CA ARG A 741 -9.12 23.17 -6.43
C ARG A 741 -10.02 21.99 -6.79
N VAL A 742 -9.84 21.44 -7.99
CA VAL A 742 -10.52 20.23 -8.44
C VAL A 742 -10.18 19.06 -7.50
N LEU A 743 -8.90 18.89 -7.16
CA LEU A 743 -8.44 17.85 -6.24
C LEU A 743 -9.04 17.96 -4.85
N TYR A 744 -9.00 19.15 -4.26
CA TYR A 744 -9.56 19.39 -2.93
C TYR A 744 -11.07 19.08 -2.91
N ALA A 745 -11.83 19.51 -3.94
CA ALA A 745 -13.25 19.19 -4.07
C ALA A 745 -13.50 17.68 -4.21
N LEU A 746 -12.70 16.98 -5.01
CA LEU A 746 -12.82 15.53 -5.20
C LEU A 746 -12.54 14.75 -3.92
N ARG A 747 -11.49 15.09 -3.17
CA ARG A 747 -11.17 14.42 -1.89
C ARG A 747 -12.30 14.57 -0.87
N LEU A 748 -12.84 15.78 -0.72
CA LEU A 748 -13.99 16.02 0.15
C LEU A 748 -15.23 15.25 -0.30
N LYS A 749 -15.51 15.23 -1.61
CA LYS A 749 -16.68 14.53 -2.17
C LYS A 749 -16.59 13.02 -2.01
N ILE A 750 -15.45 12.42 -2.34
CA ILE A 750 -15.22 10.98 -2.21
C ILE A 750 -15.30 10.56 -0.74
N PHE A 751 -14.67 11.31 0.16
CA PHE A 751 -14.73 10.99 1.57
C PHE A 751 -16.13 11.19 2.17
N ALA A 752 -16.83 12.25 1.80
CA ALA A 752 -18.22 12.44 2.18
C ALA A 752 -19.10 11.27 1.73
N GLN A 753 -18.88 10.75 0.52
CA GLN A 753 -19.59 9.56 0.07
C GLN A 753 -19.21 8.33 0.88
N LEU A 754 -17.92 8.08 1.13
CA LEU A 754 -17.47 6.97 2.00
C LEU A 754 -18.15 7.05 3.38
N GLN A 755 -18.25 8.24 3.95
CA GLN A 755 -18.94 8.45 5.22
C GLN A 755 -20.46 8.29 5.13
N ARG A 756 -21.09 8.24 3.96
CA ARG A 756 -22.52 7.90 3.81
C ARG A 756 -22.78 6.42 3.60
N LEU A 757 -21.80 5.68 3.07
CA LEU A 757 -21.96 4.25 2.84
C LEU A 757 -22.10 3.49 4.17
N GLY A 758 -22.94 2.45 4.16
CA GLY A 758 -23.12 1.55 5.29
C GLY A 758 -21.98 0.54 5.42
N LEU A 759 -22.05 -0.29 6.46
CA LEU A 759 -21.01 -1.28 6.77
C LEU A 759 -20.90 -2.40 5.74
N ASP A 760 -21.97 -2.69 5.00
CA ASP A 760 -22.01 -3.65 3.90
C ASP A 760 -20.95 -3.36 2.83
N TYR A 761 -20.76 -2.08 2.48
CA TYR A 761 -19.74 -1.69 1.52
C TYR A 761 -18.32 -2.00 2.04
N TYR A 762 -18.05 -1.73 3.31
CA TYR A 762 -16.74 -1.93 3.93
C TYR A 762 -16.41 -3.39 4.21
N GLU A 763 -17.42 -4.23 4.42
CA GLU A 763 -17.22 -5.68 4.55
C GLU A 763 -16.99 -6.34 3.18
N ARG A 764 -17.53 -5.77 2.09
CA ARG A 764 -17.34 -6.26 0.72
C ARG A 764 -16.06 -5.75 0.05
N GLU A 765 -15.63 -4.53 0.37
CA GLU A 765 -14.51 -3.87 -0.30
C GLU A 765 -13.22 -3.85 0.55
N LEU A 766 -12.09 -4.18 -0.08
CA LEU A 766 -10.78 -4.13 0.57
C LEU A 766 -10.39 -2.67 0.91
N THR A 767 -9.96 -2.41 2.15
CA THR A 767 -9.47 -1.10 2.60
C THR A 767 -8.44 -0.49 1.65
N GLY A 768 -7.51 -1.30 1.13
CA GLY A 768 -6.52 -0.86 0.15
C GLY A 768 -7.13 -0.29 -1.15
N ARG A 769 -8.26 -0.84 -1.60
CA ARG A 769 -8.97 -0.33 -2.79
C ARG A 769 -9.56 1.05 -2.52
N ILE A 770 -10.14 1.27 -1.34
CA ILE A 770 -10.64 2.59 -0.89
C ILE A 770 -9.47 3.60 -0.83
N MET A 771 -8.32 3.19 -0.28
CA MET A 771 -7.12 4.02 -0.21
C MET A 771 -6.62 4.44 -1.59
N THR A 772 -6.57 3.53 -2.56
CA THR A 772 -6.15 3.89 -3.94
C THR A 772 -7.11 4.86 -4.62
N ARG A 773 -8.42 4.79 -4.34
CA ARG A 773 -9.43 5.74 -4.84
C ARG A 773 -9.20 7.15 -4.28
N MET A 774 -8.79 7.29 -3.02
CA MET A 774 -8.53 8.59 -2.37
C MET A 774 -7.15 9.21 -2.68
N THR A 775 -6.19 8.38 -3.07
CA THR A 775 -4.79 8.78 -3.32
C THR A 775 -4.46 8.71 -4.81
N THR A 776 -4.11 7.53 -5.32
CA THR A 776 -3.60 7.30 -6.67
C THR A 776 -4.58 7.70 -7.77
N ASP A 777 -5.87 7.37 -7.66
CA ASP A 777 -6.85 7.64 -8.71
C ASP A 777 -7.14 9.15 -8.85
N VAL A 778 -7.25 9.83 -7.72
CA VAL A 778 -7.42 11.28 -7.63
C VAL A 778 -6.18 11.99 -8.21
N ASP A 779 -4.98 11.53 -7.86
CA ASP A 779 -3.72 12.09 -8.37
C ASP A 779 -3.51 11.84 -9.88
N ALA A 780 -3.93 10.68 -10.41
CA ALA A 780 -3.87 10.38 -11.84
C ALA A 780 -4.76 11.33 -12.66
N LEU A 781 -6.00 11.56 -12.20
CA LEU A 781 -6.91 12.52 -12.82
C LEU A 781 -6.33 13.94 -12.78
N SER A 782 -5.74 14.34 -11.66
CA SER A 782 -5.09 15.64 -11.54
C SER A 782 -3.90 15.80 -12.48
N THR A 783 -3.02 14.81 -12.55
CA THR A 783 -1.84 14.84 -13.41
C THR A 783 -2.24 15.00 -14.87
N PHE A 784 -3.30 14.31 -15.29
CA PHE A 784 -3.85 14.49 -16.63
C PHE A 784 -4.44 15.89 -16.85
N LEU A 785 -5.21 16.44 -15.91
CA LEU A 785 -5.78 17.79 -16.05
C LEU A 785 -4.74 18.90 -16.00
N GLN A 786 -3.72 18.78 -15.15
CA GLN A 786 -2.68 19.80 -14.96
C GLN A 786 -1.63 19.77 -16.08
N THR A 787 -1.19 18.57 -16.48
CA THR A 787 -0.06 18.41 -17.41
C THR A 787 -0.49 17.81 -18.74
N GLY A 788 -1.27 16.73 -18.71
CA GLY A 788 -1.69 16.00 -19.91
C GLY A 788 -2.51 16.85 -20.88
N LEU A 789 -3.59 17.48 -20.40
CA LEU A 789 -4.50 18.32 -21.19
C LEU A 789 -3.79 19.55 -21.76
N VAL A 790 -2.97 20.20 -20.94
CA VAL A 790 -2.17 21.36 -21.35
C VAL A 790 -1.18 20.95 -22.43
N THR A 791 -0.44 19.86 -22.21
CA THR A 791 0.52 19.35 -23.20
C THR A 791 -0.20 18.98 -24.51
N ALA A 792 -1.35 18.31 -24.45
CA ALA A 792 -2.16 17.99 -25.62
C ALA A 792 -2.51 19.23 -26.43
N PHE A 793 -2.98 20.28 -25.74
CA PHE A 793 -3.35 21.54 -26.37
C PHE A 793 -2.13 22.28 -26.96
N VAL A 794 -1.03 22.39 -26.20
CA VAL A 794 0.25 22.93 -26.71
C VAL A 794 0.67 22.17 -27.96
N SER A 795 0.72 20.84 -27.91
CA SER A 795 1.18 20.00 -29.02
C SER A 795 0.31 20.20 -30.27
N VAL A 796 -1.02 20.28 -30.12
CA VAL A 796 -1.93 20.52 -31.25
C VAL A 796 -1.76 21.93 -31.82
N VAL A 797 -1.80 22.97 -30.98
CA VAL A 797 -1.65 24.37 -31.41
C VAL A 797 -0.28 24.59 -32.05
N THR A 798 0.78 24.03 -31.48
CA THR A 798 2.14 24.11 -32.00
C THR A 798 2.26 23.38 -33.33
N PHE A 799 1.74 22.14 -33.45
CA PHE A 799 1.80 21.38 -34.69
C PHE A 799 1.10 22.12 -35.85
N PHE A 800 -0.15 22.55 -35.65
CA PHE A 800 -0.88 23.30 -36.68
C PHE A 800 -0.31 24.69 -36.89
N GLY A 801 0.18 25.37 -35.85
CA GLY A 801 0.84 26.66 -35.95
C GLY A 801 2.11 26.61 -36.79
N ILE A 802 2.95 25.59 -36.62
CA ILE A 802 4.13 25.35 -37.45
C ILE A 802 3.72 25.01 -38.88
N MET A 803 2.71 24.15 -39.05
CA MET A 803 2.20 23.80 -40.38
C MET A 803 1.75 25.05 -41.17
N VAL A 804 1.04 25.97 -40.51
CA VAL A 804 0.65 27.26 -41.10
C VAL A 804 1.87 28.14 -41.34
N ALA A 805 2.81 28.24 -40.39
CA ALA A 805 4.03 29.04 -40.56
C ALA A 805 4.85 28.55 -41.78
N LEU A 806 5.03 27.24 -41.95
CA LEU A 806 5.71 26.67 -43.11
C LEU A 806 4.97 27.01 -44.41
N LEU A 807 3.64 26.86 -44.46
CA LEU A 807 2.86 27.22 -45.67
C LEU A 807 2.94 28.71 -46.03
N VAL A 808 2.99 29.59 -45.02
CA VAL A 808 3.09 31.05 -45.20
C VAL A 808 4.49 31.46 -45.69
N ILE A 809 5.54 30.75 -45.28
CA ILE A 809 6.91 31.07 -45.70
C ILE A 809 7.15 30.63 -47.16
N ASP A 810 6.88 29.36 -47.50
CA ASP A 810 6.96 28.85 -48.87
C ASP A 810 6.14 27.54 -49.05
N VAL A 811 5.21 27.54 -50.01
CA VAL A 811 4.32 26.38 -50.21
C VAL A 811 5.08 25.15 -50.73
N GLN A 812 6.10 25.31 -51.59
CA GLN A 812 6.78 24.17 -52.20
C GLN A 812 7.69 23.45 -51.19
N LEU A 813 8.46 24.20 -50.40
CA LEU A 813 9.26 23.64 -49.31
C LEU A 813 8.38 23.03 -48.22
N ALA A 814 7.22 23.62 -47.94
CA ALA A 814 6.24 23.02 -47.03
C ALA A 814 5.76 21.65 -47.55
N LEU A 815 5.49 21.51 -48.85
CA LEU A 815 5.15 20.21 -49.45
C LEU A 815 6.29 19.19 -49.36
N VAL A 816 7.56 19.62 -49.47
CA VAL A 816 8.74 18.74 -49.24
C VAL A 816 8.75 18.21 -47.80
N VAL A 817 8.52 19.08 -46.81
CA VAL A 817 8.40 18.64 -45.41
C VAL A 817 7.17 17.74 -45.23
N PHE A 818 6.01 18.08 -45.80
CA PHE A 818 4.79 17.27 -45.68
C PHE A 818 4.88 15.92 -46.39
N ALA A 819 5.76 15.76 -47.39
CA ALA A 819 6.04 14.45 -48.00
C ALA A 819 6.60 13.44 -46.99
N THR A 820 7.13 13.90 -45.85
CA THR A 820 7.54 13.04 -44.73
C THR A 820 6.39 12.64 -43.80
N LEU A 821 5.22 13.27 -43.88
CA LEU A 821 4.08 12.91 -43.01
C LEU A 821 3.51 11.51 -43.28
N PRO A 822 3.29 11.05 -44.52
CA PRO A 822 2.78 9.70 -44.76
C PRO A 822 3.62 8.58 -44.11
N PRO A 823 4.97 8.51 -44.26
CA PRO A 823 5.76 7.49 -43.58
C PRO A 823 5.74 7.66 -42.06
N LEU A 824 5.68 8.89 -41.54
CA LEU A 824 5.50 9.15 -40.11
C LEU A 824 4.18 8.59 -39.58
N ILE A 825 3.07 8.83 -40.28
CA ILE A 825 1.73 8.36 -39.90
C ILE A 825 1.68 6.84 -39.90
N VAL A 826 2.21 6.19 -40.94
CA VAL A 826 2.27 4.72 -41.04
C VAL A 826 3.11 4.13 -39.90
N ALA A 827 4.30 4.68 -39.65
CA ALA A 827 5.16 4.23 -38.57
C ALA A 827 4.50 4.43 -37.20
N THR A 828 3.82 5.57 -36.99
CA THR A 828 3.11 5.88 -35.74
C THR A 828 1.92 4.94 -35.53
N TRP A 829 1.17 4.62 -36.58
CA TRP A 829 0.06 3.67 -36.51
C TRP A 829 0.53 2.26 -36.14
N PHE A 830 1.60 1.77 -36.80
CA PHE A 830 2.19 0.47 -36.49
C PHE A 830 2.77 0.44 -35.07
N PHE A 831 3.55 1.46 -34.70
CA PHE A 831 4.12 1.61 -33.37
C PHE A 831 3.03 1.59 -32.30
N ARG A 832 1.98 2.41 -32.44
CA ARG A 832 0.87 2.45 -31.48
C ARG A 832 0.20 1.08 -31.34
N ARG A 833 -0.12 0.42 -32.46
CA ARG A 833 -0.80 -0.89 -32.44
C ARG A 833 0.06 -1.99 -31.81
N ALA A 834 1.35 -2.03 -32.10
CA ALA A 834 2.26 -3.05 -31.55
C ALA A 834 2.65 -2.74 -30.10
N SER A 835 2.86 -1.45 -29.77
CA SER A 835 3.30 -1.00 -28.46
C SER A 835 2.23 -1.23 -27.40
N VAL A 836 0.96 -0.93 -27.69
CA VAL A 836 -0.15 -1.19 -26.76
C VAL A 836 -0.18 -2.66 -26.34
N LYS A 837 -0.12 -3.59 -27.31
CA LYS A 837 -0.08 -5.03 -27.04
C LYS A 837 1.13 -5.45 -26.20
N ALA A 838 2.31 -4.89 -26.49
CA ALA A 838 3.53 -5.20 -25.74
C ALA A 838 3.46 -4.69 -24.28
N TYR A 839 2.89 -3.50 -24.07
CA TYR A 839 2.70 -2.94 -22.73
C TYR A 839 1.63 -3.67 -21.93
N GLU A 840 0.52 -4.06 -22.56
CA GLU A 840 -0.53 -4.89 -21.93
C GLU A 840 0.06 -6.23 -21.46
N LEU A 841 0.79 -6.93 -22.32
CA LEU A 841 1.47 -8.18 -21.94
C LEU A 841 2.48 -7.95 -20.81
N ALA A 842 3.30 -6.90 -20.88
CA ALA A 842 4.25 -6.60 -19.80
C ALA A 842 3.55 -6.29 -18.46
N ARG A 843 2.39 -5.63 -18.51
CA ARG A 843 1.58 -5.30 -17.33
C ARG A 843 0.93 -6.55 -16.72
N GLU A 844 0.45 -7.47 -17.55
CA GLU A 844 -0.05 -8.77 -17.10
C GLU A 844 1.06 -9.57 -16.42
N ARG A 845 2.22 -9.71 -17.08
CA ARG A 845 3.35 -10.49 -16.54
C ARG A 845 3.94 -9.90 -15.24
N VAL A 846 4.04 -8.58 -15.12
CA VAL A 846 4.52 -7.97 -13.86
C VAL A 846 3.53 -8.17 -12.71
N SER A 847 2.22 -8.18 -13.00
CA SER A 847 1.20 -8.45 -11.98
C SER A 847 1.35 -9.85 -11.40
N VAL A 848 1.59 -10.85 -12.25
CA VAL A 848 1.83 -12.24 -11.82
C VAL A 848 3.10 -12.35 -10.97
N VAL A 849 4.20 -11.72 -11.40
CA VAL A 849 5.46 -11.72 -10.63
C VAL A 849 5.29 -11.07 -9.26
N ASN A 850 4.56 -9.96 -9.16
CA ASN A 850 4.34 -9.27 -7.90
C ASN A 850 3.42 -10.05 -6.96
N ALA A 851 2.37 -10.68 -7.49
CA ALA A 851 1.47 -11.52 -6.70
C ALA A 851 2.21 -12.73 -6.12
N ASP A 852 3.02 -13.43 -6.93
CA ASP A 852 3.83 -14.57 -6.49
C ASP A 852 4.84 -14.19 -5.40
N LEU A 853 5.46 -13.01 -5.52
CA LEU A 853 6.34 -12.50 -4.48
C LEU A 853 5.58 -12.22 -3.18
N GLN A 854 4.47 -11.49 -3.26
CA GLN A 854 3.68 -11.13 -2.08
C GLN A 854 3.20 -12.37 -1.34
N GLU A 855 2.71 -13.37 -2.08
CA GLU A 855 2.26 -14.65 -1.54
C GLU A 855 3.40 -15.48 -0.95
N SER A 856 4.53 -15.59 -1.65
CA SER A 856 5.70 -16.35 -1.16
C SER A 856 6.29 -15.74 0.12
N VAL A 857 6.25 -14.41 0.26
CA VAL A 857 6.72 -13.70 1.46
C VAL A 857 5.73 -13.88 2.62
N ALA A 858 4.42 -13.81 2.35
CA ALA A 858 3.41 -14.06 3.38
C ALA A 858 3.41 -15.51 3.88
N GLY A 859 3.62 -16.48 2.98
CA GLY A 859 3.68 -17.91 3.26
C GLY A 859 5.08 -18.45 3.55
N LEU A 860 6.07 -17.60 3.85
CA LEU A 860 7.48 -17.98 3.86
C LEU A 860 7.80 -19.17 4.78
N ARG A 861 7.22 -19.19 5.99
CA ARG A 861 7.37 -20.30 6.95
C ARG A 861 6.80 -21.62 6.41
N ILE A 862 5.72 -21.58 5.62
CA ILE A 862 5.15 -22.76 4.95
C ILE A 862 6.07 -23.22 3.83
N VAL A 863 6.57 -22.30 2.99
CA VAL A 863 7.52 -22.63 1.92
C VAL A 863 8.74 -23.37 2.51
N GLN A 864 9.23 -22.90 3.66
CA GLN A 864 10.37 -23.49 4.36
C GLN A 864 10.06 -24.79 5.09
N ALA A 865 8.91 -24.89 5.77
CA ALA A 865 8.50 -26.10 6.49
C ALA A 865 8.38 -27.31 5.55
N PHE A 866 7.92 -27.10 4.31
CA PHE A 866 7.78 -28.16 3.31
C PHE A 866 8.98 -28.26 2.34
N GLY A 867 10.05 -27.49 2.54
CA GLY A 867 11.27 -27.56 1.74
C GLY A 867 11.09 -27.18 0.27
N ARG A 868 10.26 -26.17 -0.02
CA ARG A 868 9.86 -25.75 -1.38
C ARG A 868 10.60 -24.51 -1.90
N GLU A 869 11.67 -24.08 -1.22
CA GLU A 869 12.40 -22.85 -1.54
C GLU A 869 13.04 -22.90 -2.94
N ARG A 870 13.58 -24.06 -3.35
CA ARG A 870 14.25 -24.22 -4.66
C ARG A 870 13.27 -24.17 -5.81
N ASP A 871 12.18 -24.94 -5.72
CA ASP A 871 11.14 -25.00 -6.76
C ASP A 871 10.42 -23.65 -6.88
N GLY A 872 10.11 -23.02 -5.74
CA GLY A 872 9.58 -21.66 -5.69
C GLY A 872 10.53 -20.66 -6.36
N GLY A 873 11.84 -20.75 -6.10
CA GLY A 873 12.86 -19.92 -6.72
C GLY A 873 12.94 -20.09 -8.25
N ALA A 874 12.90 -21.33 -8.74
CA ALA A 874 12.90 -21.61 -10.18
C ALA A 874 11.64 -21.06 -10.88
N ARG A 875 10.46 -21.30 -10.30
CA ARG A 875 9.18 -20.78 -10.81
C ARG A 875 9.14 -19.25 -10.82
N PHE A 876 9.65 -18.63 -9.75
CA PHE A 876 9.73 -17.17 -9.66
C PHE A 876 10.70 -16.58 -10.70
N ALA A 877 11.86 -17.22 -10.90
CA ALA A 877 12.84 -16.82 -11.92
C ALA A 877 12.25 -16.90 -13.33
N GLU A 878 11.51 -17.97 -13.65
CA GLU A 878 10.80 -18.12 -14.93
C GLU A 878 9.76 -17.02 -15.15
N ARG A 879 8.92 -16.74 -14.13
CA ARG A 879 7.93 -15.66 -14.18
C ARG A 879 8.62 -14.29 -14.38
N SER A 880 9.73 -14.05 -13.68
CA SER A 880 10.50 -12.82 -13.86
C SER A 880 11.16 -12.72 -15.23
N ASP A 881 11.62 -13.82 -15.83
CA ASP A 881 12.20 -13.80 -17.19
C ASP A 881 11.11 -13.58 -18.25
N SER A 882 9.93 -14.18 -18.08
CA SER A 882 8.77 -13.92 -18.95
C SER A 882 8.40 -12.43 -18.96
N TYR A 883 8.38 -11.78 -17.78
CA TYR A 883 8.22 -10.33 -17.68
C TYR A 883 9.35 -9.55 -18.39
N ARG A 884 10.61 -9.94 -18.17
CA ARG A 884 11.78 -9.34 -18.81
C ARG A 884 11.69 -9.43 -20.34
N GLN A 885 11.36 -10.59 -20.90
CA GLN A 885 11.20 -10.77 -22.35
C GLN A 885 10.08 -9.91 -22.93
N ALA A 886 8.93 -9.82 -22.25
CA ALA A 886 7.82 -8.95 -22.66
C ALA A 886 8.25 -7.48 -22.71
N ARG A 887 9.02 -7.02 -21.70
CA ARG A 887 9.57 -5.66 -21.65
C ARG A 887 10.62 -5.39 -22.74
N ILE A 888 11.49 -6.37 -23.05
CA ILE A 888 12.48 -6.24 -24.13
C ILE A 888 11.79 -6.03 -25.49
N ARG A 889 10.66 -6.72 -25.76
CA ARG A 889 9.88 -6.51 -26.99
C ARG A 889 9.34 -5.08 -27.09
N GLY A 890 8.79 -4.54 -26.00
CA GLY A 890 8.38 -3.13 -25.94
C GLY A 890 9.55 -2.16 -26.16
N GLN A 891 10.69 -2.46 -25.54
CA GLN A 891 11.91 -1.68 -25.69
C GLN A 891 12.44 -1.67 -27.13
N TRP A 892 12.32 -2.79 -27.85
CA TRP A 892 12.69 -2.87 -29.27
C TRP A 892 11.83 -1.92 -30.14
N LEU A 893 10.51 -1.92 -29.96
CA LEU A 893 9.60 -1.02 -30.69
C LEU A 893 9.98 0.45 -30.46
N ILE A 894 10.24 0.82 -29.20
CA ILE A 894 10.69 2.16 -28.83
C ILE A 894 12.03 2.48 -29.50
N SER A 895 12.97 1.53 -29.50
CA SER A 895 14.32 1.71 -30.03
C SER A 895 14.33 1.91 -31.54
N VAL A 896 13.34 1.39 -32.27
CA VAL A 896 13.18 1.64 -33.72
C VAL A 896 12.44 2.96 -33.98
N TYR A 897 11.29 3.18 -33.33
CA TYR A 897 10.37 4.26 -33.68
C TYR A 897 10.94 5.66 -33.46
N PHE A 898 11.47 5.99 -32.27
CA PHE A 898 11.92 7.37 -32.04
C PHE A 898 13.16 7.75 -32.83
N PRO A 899 14.19 6.89 -32.98
CA PRO A 899 15.27 7.19 -33.90
C PRO A 899 14.76 7.36 -35.34
N PHE A 900 13.75 6.59 -35.76
CA PHE A 900 13.15 6.76 -37.09
C PHE A 900 12.50 8.14 -37.26
N VAL A 901 11.80 8.66 -36.24
CA VAL A 901 11.27 10.04 -36.25
C VAL A 901 12.41 11.06 -36.40
N GLN A 902 13.53 10.86 -35.71
CA GLN A 902 14.69 11.74 -35.81
C GLN A 902 15.40 11.66 -37.18
N LEU A 903 15.49 10.45 -37.75
CA LEU A 903 15.99 10.24 -39.11
C LEU A 903 15.13 10.99 -40.12
N LEU A 904 13.81 10.90 -39.98
CA LEU A 904 12.86 11.56 -40.85
C LEU A 904 12.93 13.09 -40.77
N SER A 905 13.12 13.64 -39.55
CA SER A 905 13.43 15.07 -39.34
C SER A 905 14.71 15.49 -40.08
N SER A 906 15.78 14.68 -39.97
CA SER A 906 17.05 14.95 -40.62
C SER A 906 16.97 14.84 -42.16
N VAL A 907 16.18 13.88 -42.66
CA VAL A 907 15.90 13.74 -44.10
C VAL A 907 15.09 14.93 -44.61
N ALA A 908 14.10 15.41 -43.85
CA ALA A 908 13.36 16.62 -44.19
C ALA A 908 14.31 17.84 -44.26
N ALA A 909 15.20 18.00 -43.28
CA ALA A 909 16.19 19.07 -43.27
C ALA A 909 17.14 19.00 -44.48
N ALA A 910 17.66 17.81 -44.82
CA ALA A 910 18.49 17.61 -46.00
C ALA A 910 17.74 17.90 -47.31
N ALA A 911 16.50 17.43 -47.44
CA ALA A 911 15.67 17.67 -48.63
C ALA A 911 15.34 19.16 -48.80
N VAL A 912 15.04 19.87 -47.71
CA VAL A 912 14.81 21.31 -47.71
C VAL A 912 16.09 22.07 -48.03
N LEU A 913 17.26 21.65 -47.56
CA LEU A 913 18.53 22.26 -47.97
C LEU A 913 18.80 22.07 -49.48
N VAL A 914 18.60 20.85 -50.01
CA VAL A 914 18.84 20.56 -51.44
C VAL A 914 17.90 21.36 -52.33
N THR A 915 16.59 21.33 -52.03
CA THR A 915 15.58 22.04 -52.82
C THR A 915 15.63 23.55 -52.60
N GLY A 916 15.94 23.99 -51.38
CA GLY A 916 16.06 25.39 -51.00
C GLY A 916 17.29 26.06 -51.61
N ALA A 917 18.44 25.37 -51.70
CA ALA A 917 19.66 25.91 -52.29
C ALA A 917 19.42 26.39 -53.73
N GLY A 918 18.89 25.54 -54.61
CA GLY A 918 18.59 25.94 -55.99
C GLY A 918 17.57 27.07 -56.10
N ARG A 919 16.63 27.19 -55.14
CA ARG A 919 15.65 28.29 -55.13
C ARG A 919 16.20 29.60 -54.58
N VAL A 920 17.23 29.55 -53.74
CA VAL A 920 18.00 30.73 -53.33
C VAL A 920 18.84 31.22 -54.52
N ASP A 921 19.45 30.30 -55.27
CA ASP A 921 20.19 30.61 -56.51
C ASP A 921 19.29 31.30 -57.54
N ASP A 922 18.05 30.81 -57.71
CA ASP A 922 17.03 31.41 -58.58
C ASP A 922 16.41 32.72 -58.01
N ALA A 923 16.87 33.20 -56.85
CA ALA A 923 16.33 34.36 -56.12
C ALA A 923 14.83 34.28 -55.78
N THR A 924 14.26 33.07 -55.77
CA THR A 924 12.84 32.83 -55.41
C THR A 924 12.65 32.56 -53.92
N LEU A 925 13.73 32.28 -53.19
CA LEU A 925 13.77 32.06 -51.75
C LEU A 925 14.90 32.89 -51.13
N THR A 926 14.69 33.38 -49.91
CA THR A 926 15.72 34.08 -49.13
C THR A 926 16.49 33.12 -48.24
N THR A 927 17.77 33.41 -47.96
CA THR A 927 18.60 32.57 -47.09
C THR A 927 18.06 32.54 -45.66
N GLY A 928 17.50 33.64 -45.14
CA GLY A 928 16.83 33.65 -43.83
C GLY A 928 15.56 32.81 -43.82
N ALA A 929 14.79 32.73 -44.92
CA ALA A 929 13.68 31.79 -45.02
C ALA A 929 14.15 30.35 -44.91
N LEU A 930 15.22 29.97 -45.63
CA LEU A 930 15.82 28.63 -45.54
C LEU A 930 16.24 28.28 -44.10
N VAL A 931 16.88 29.22 -43.38
CA VAL A 931 17.26 29.05 -41.97
C VAL A 931 16.05 28.87 -41.06
N ALA A 932 14.99 29.67 -41.24
CA ALA A 932 13.76 29.50 -40.46
C ALA A 932 13.10 28.13 -40.68
N TYR A 933 13.13 27.59 -41.91
CA TYR A 933 12.66 26.23 -42.17
C TYR A 933 13.42 25.19 -41.35
N LEU A 934 14.75 25.28 -41.31
CA LEU A 934 15.56 24.34 -40.53
C LEU A 934 15.20 24.35 -39.04
N LEU A 935 14.95 25.54 -38.49
CA LEU A 935 14.49 25.68 -37.10
C LEU A 935 13.09 25.09 -36.92
N TYR A 936 12.16 25.32 -37.85
CA TYR A 936 10.79 24.80 -37.74
C TYR A 936 10.68 23.29 -37.92
N ILE A 937 11.57 22.65 -38.68
CA ILE A 937 11.54 21.19 -38.89
C ILE A 937 11.65 20.45 -37.55
N ASP A 938 12.61 20.82 -36.69
CA ASP A 938 12.75 20.17 -35.38
C ASP A 938 11.54 20.43 -34.47
N LEU A 939 10.96 21.63 -34.51
CA LEU A 939 9.73 21.94 -33.77
C LEU A 939 8.51 21.16 -34.32
N PHE A 940 8.47 20.85 -35.61
CA PHE A 940 7.35 20.16 -36.27
C PHE A 940 7.21 18.70 -35.83
N PHE A 941 8.34 18.00 -35.64
CA PHE A 941 8.35 16.60 -35.23
C PHE A 941 8.21 16.40 -33.70
N ALA A 942 8.47 17.43 -32.89
CA ALA A 942 8.43 17.33 -31.42
C ALA A 942 7.04 16.99 -30.84
N PRO A 943 5.91 17.58 -31.29
CA PRO A 943 4.56 17.27 -30.80
C PRO A 943 4.18 15.79 -30.91
N VAL A 944 4.70 15.07 -31.92
CA VAL A 944 4.43 13.65 -32.13
C VAL A 944 4.87 12.82 -30.93
N GLN A 945 6.02 13.16 -30.34
CA GLN A 945 6.55 12.46 -29.16
C GLN A 945 5.74 12.77 -27.90
N GLN A 946 5.27 14.02 -27.76
CA GLN A 946 4.49 14.47 -26.60
C GLN A 946 3.09 13.86 -26.58
N LEU A 947 2.43 13.76 -27.74
CA LEU A 947 1.09 13.19 -27.86
C LEU A 947 1.02 11.72 -27.42
N SER A 948 2.10 10.94 -27.62
CA SER A 948 2.14 9.57 -27.11
C SER A 948 2.03 9.51 -25.58
N GLN A 949 2.69 10.42 -24.86
CA GLN A 949 2.66 10.44 -23.38
C GLN A 949 1.31 10.93 -22.85
N VAL A 950 0.70 11.89 -23.54
CA VAL A 950 -0.64 12.40 -23.23
C VAL A 950 -1.68 11.28 -23.30
N PHE A 951 -1.57 10.40 -24.29
CA PHE A 951 -2.50 9.28 -24.46
C PHE A 951 -2.48 8.31 -23.28
N ASP A 952 -1.29 7.95 -22.78
CA ASP A 952 -1.15 7.08 -21.60
C ASP A 952 -1.76 7.74 -20.36
N GLY A 953 -1.48 9.02 -20.14
CA GLY A 953 -2.08 9.81 -19.05
C GLY A 953 -3.62 9.90 -19.16
N TYR A 954 -4.15 10.07 -20.36
CA TYR A 954 -5.58 10.07 -20.63
C TYR A 954 -6.24 8.74 -20.28
N GLN A 955 -5.62 7.61 -20.68
CA GLN A 955 -6.13 6.28 -20.36
C GLN A 955 -6.17 6.06 -18.84
N GLN A 956 -5.09 6.38 -18.13
CA GLN A 956 -5.02 6.24 -16.68
C GLN A 956 -6.07 7.11 -15.97
N ALA A 957 -6.23 8.37 -16.40
CA ALA A 957 -7.23 9.27 -15.83
C ALA A 957 -8.68 8.81 -16.10
N THR A 958 -8.95 8.23 -17.27
CA THR A 958 -10.28 7.72 -17.61
C THR A 958 -10.65 6.51 -16.77
N VAL A 959 -9.71 5.56 -16.58
CA VAL A 959 -9.91 4.40 -15.69
C VAL A 959 -10.12 4.85 -14.24
N SER A 960 -9.30 5.79 -13.77
CA SER A 960 -9.39 6.34 -12.41
C SER A 960 -10.72 7.07 -12.18
N LEU A 961 -11.16 7.87 -13.17
CA LEU A 961 -12.46 8.53 -13.13
C LEU A 961 -13.60 7.50 -13.08
N GLY A 962 -13.51 6.40 -13.85
CA GLY A 962 -14.49 5.32 -13.83
C GLY A 962 -14.66 4.71 -12.42
N ARG A 963 -13.55 4.40 -11.74
CA ARG A 963 -13.56 3.89 -10.36
C ARG A 963 -14.10 4.89 -9.34
N ILE A 964 -13.79 6.18 -9.51
CA ILE A 964 -14.37 7.24 -8.66
C ILE A 964 -15.87 7.36 -8.91
N GLN A 965 -16.32 7.29 -10.17
CA GLN A 965 -17.75 7.36 -10.52
C GLN A 965 -18.54 6.16 -9.99
N GLU A 966 -17.95 4.96 -10.03
CA GLU A 966 -18.51 3.76 -9.44
C GLU A 966 -18.73 3.97 -7.94
N LEU A 967 -17.71 4.42 -7.19
CA LEU A 967 -17.84 4.72 -5.76
C LEU A 967 -18.89 5.81 -5.47
N LEU A 968 -18.92 6.88 -6.27
CA LEU A 968 -19.89 7.98 -6.07
C LEU A 968 -21.33 7.59 -6.40
N ARG A 969 -21.55 6.51 -7.15
CA ARG A 969 -22.87 5.96 -7.47
C ARG A 969 -23.28 4.81 -6.56
N GLU A 970 -22.38 4.35 -5.70
CA GLU A 970 -22.68 3.28 -4.76
C GLU A 970 -23.86 3.71 -3.86
N PRO A 971 -24.96 2.93 -3.84
CA PRO A 971 -26.14 3.28 -3.06
C PRO A 971 -25.84 3.17 -1.55
N THR A 972 -26.50 4.00 -0.76
CA THR A 972 -26.44 3.94 0.70
C THR A 972 -27.43 2.90 1.22
N SER A 973 -26.95 1.88 1.93
CA SER A 973 -27.78 0.82 2.51
C SER A 973 -28.64 1.27 3.71
N THR A 974 -28.23 2.35 4.38
CA THR A 974 -28.97 2.99 5.49
C THR A 974 -29.37 4.40 5.08
N GLY A 975 -30.53 4.52 4.45
CA GLY A 975 -31.04 5.82 3.99
C GLY A 975 -31.37 6.75 5.15
N THR A 976 -31.11 8.05 4.99
CA THR A 976 -31.65 9.06 5.91
C THR A 976 -33.13 9.27 5.60
N ALA A 977 -33.98 9.36 6.63
CA ALA A 977 -35.38 9.74 6.43
C ALA A 977 -35.47 11.15 5.82
N ASP A 978 -36.53 11.41 5.02
CA ASP A 978 -36.76 12.74 4.44
C ASP A 978 -36.93 13.82 5.53
N GLU A 979 -37.58 13.46 6.64
CA GLU A 979 -37.71 14.27 7.86
C GLU A 979 -37.30 13.41 9.07
N PRO A 980 -36.01 13.42 9.46
CA PRO A 980 -35.52 12.59 10.55
C PRO A 980 -35.92 13.15 11.92
N LEU A 981 -36.35 12.28 12.84
CA LEU A 981 -36.69 12.62 14.21
C LEU A 981 -35.44 12.64 15.10
N ASP A 982 -35.19 13.76 15.78
CA ASP A 982 -34.04 13.91 16.69
C ASP A 982 -34.23 13.08 17.99
N VAL A 983 -33.12 12.58 18.55
CA VAL A 983 -33.12 11.64 19.70
C VAL A 983 -32.39 12.23 20.91
N LEU A 984 -33.16 12.82 21.83
CA LEU A 984 -32.61 13.47 23.02
C LEU A 984 -32.44 12.53 24.23
N SER A 985 -33.16 11.42 24.29
CA SER A 985 -33.05 10.42 25.36
C SER A 985 -33.87 9.19 24.98
N LEU A 986 -33.42 8.02 25.38
CA LEU A 986 -34.16 6.76 25.21
C LEU A 986 -34.45 6.12 26.57
N ARG A 987 -35.59 5.46 26.69
CA ARG A 987 -35.82 4.49 27.77
C ARG A 987 -35.11 3.19 27.46
N GLY A 988 -35.00 2.84 26.18
CA GLY A 988 -34.31 1.66 25.71
C GLY A 988 -35.20 0.41 25.59
N ASP A 989 -36.50 0.56 25.36
CA ASP A 989 -37.39 -0.57 25.01
C ASP A 989 -37.20 -0.90 23.53
N ILE A 990 -36.65 -2.08 23.21
CA ILE A 990 -36.33 -2.49 21.82
C ILE A 990 -37.32 -3.57 21.38
N ALA A 991 -37.88 -3.46 20.18
CA ALA A 991 -38.72 -4.51 19.60
C ALA A 991 -38.35 -4.82 18.14
N PHE A 992 -38.29 -6.11 17.83
CA PHE A 992 -38.22 -6.69 16.50
C PHE A 992 -39.62 -7.16 16.12
N GLU A 993 -40.15 -6.67 14.99
CA GLU A 993 -41.49 -7.00 14.49
C GLU A 993 -41.37 -7.62 13.08
N ASP A 994 -41.60 -8.94 12.96
CA ASP A 994 -41.41 -9.79 11.77
C ASP A 994 -40.12 -9.48 11.00
N VAL A 995 -39.01 -9.34 11.72
CA VAL A 995 -37.75 -8.88 11.12
C VAL A 995 -37.16 -9.98 10.24
N ARG A 996 -36.83 -9.61 9.01
CA ARG A 996 -36.10 -10.44 8.04
C ARG A 996 -34.90 -9.67 7.53
N PHE A 997 -33.79 -10.38 7.35
CA PHE A 997 -32.57 -9.77 6.86
C PHE A 997 -31.67 -10.80 6.15
N ALA A 998 -31.07 -10.40 5.04
CA ALA A 998 -30.07 -11.16 4.29
C ALA A 998 -28.88 -10.25 3.95
N TYR A 999 -27.66 -10.78 4.05
CA TYR A 999 -26.46 -10.07 3.60
C TYR A 999 -26.35 -10.23 2.06
N GLY A 1000 -27.06 -9.40 1.29
CA GLY A 1000 -27.06 -9.47 -0.17
C GLY A 1000 -28.13 -10.40 -0.75
N THR A 1001 -27.78 -11.24 -1.72
CA THR A 1001 -28.71 -12.14 -2.45
C THR A 1001 -28.73 -13.59 -1.95
N ASP A 1002 -27.99 -13.89 -0.88
CA ASP A 1002 -27.87 -15.23 -0.29
C ASP A 1002 -29.00 -15.56 0.71
N GLU A 1003 -28.84 -16.68 1.45
CA GLU A 1003 -29.71 -17.13 2.54
C GLU A 1003 -30.02 -16.01 3.56
N GLU A 1004 -31.25 -16.01 4.07
CA GLU A 1004 -31.66 -15.11 5.14
C GLU A 1004 -30.84 -15.37 6.42
N ALA A 1005 -30.11 -14.36 6.88
CA ALA A 1005 -29.40 -14.39 8.15
C ALA A 1005 -30.37 -14.23 9.35
N ILE A 1006 -31.51 -13.60 9.13
CA ILE A 1006 -32.62 -13.45 10.07
C ILE A 1006 -33.93 -13.73 9.31
N SER A 1007 -34.77 -14.63 9.83
CA SER A 1007 -35.92 -15.21 9.14
C SER A 1007 -37.22 -15.11 9.94
N GLY A 1008 -37.71 -13.88 10.14
CA GLY A 1008 -39.00 -13.59 10.80
C GLY A 1008 -38.86 -13.61 12.32
N VAL A 1009 -38.01 -12.74 12.86
CA VAL A 1009 -37.79 -12.61 14.31
C VAL A 1009 -38.77 -11.61 14.90
N ASP A 1010 -39.57 -12.08 15.87
CA ASP A 1010 -40.40 -11.27 16.77
C ASP A 1010 -39.85 -11.36 18.19
N LEU A 1011 -39.30 -10.26 18.70
CA LEU A 1011 -38.64 -10.22 20.01
C LEU A 1011 -38.80 -8.84 20.64
N ARG A 1012 -39.18 -8.78 21.92
CA ARG A 1012 -39.21 -7.53 22.70
C ARG A 1012 -38.26 -7.59 23.89
N ILE A 1013 -37.44 -6.56 24.03
CA ILE A 1013 -36.46 -6.35 25.09
C ILE A 1013 -36.89 -5.10 25.89
N PRO A 1014 -37.45 -5.27 27.10
CA PRO A 1014 -37.78 -4.17 27.99
C PRO A 1014 -36.58 -3.31 28.38
N ALA A 1015 -36.86 -2.04 28.63
CA ALA A 1015 -35.88 -1.06 29.13
C ALA A 1015 -35.15 -1.56 30.40
N GLY A 1016 -33.81 -1.45 30.40
CA GLY A 1016 -32.94 -1.81 31.52
C GLY A 1016 -32.64 -3.31 31.66
N GLN A 1017 -33.14 -4.16 30.77
CA GLN A 1017 -32.83 -5.60 30.77
C GLN A 1017 -31.50 -5.90 30.07
N THR A 1018 -30.73 -6.85 30.61
CA THR A 1018 -29.58 -7.46 29.96
C THR A 1018 -29.99 -8.75 29.23
N VAL A 1019 -29.82 -8.79 27.91
CA VAL A 1019 -30.19 -9.93 27.06
C VAL A 1019 -28.96 -10.50 26.37
N ALA A 1020 -28.72 -11.80 26.56
CA ALA A 1020 -27.66 -12.53 25.88
C ALA A 1020 -28.18 -13.32 24.68
N PHE A 1021 -27.51 -13.19 23.53
CA PHE A 1021 -27.77 -13.99 22.34
C PHE A 1021 -26.75 -15.12 22.23
N VAL A 1022 -27.25 -16.37 22.15
CA VAL A 1022 -26.44 -17.60 22.06
C VAL A 1022 -26.91 -18.48 20.90
N GLY A 1023 -26.05 -19.37 20.41
CA GLY A 1023 -26.33 -20.22 19.25
C GLY A 1023 -25.06 -20.52 18.45
N GLU A 1024 -25.18 -21.39 17.46
CA GLU A 1024 -24.06 -21.80 16.60
C GLU A 1024 -23.47 -20.62 15.80
N THR A 1025 -22.24 -20.77 15.30
CA THR A 1025 -21.64 -19.80 14.40
C THR A 1025 -22.50 -19.68 13.14
N GLY A 1026 -22.83 -18.46 12.73
CA GLY A 1026 -23.78 -18.23 11.62
C GLY A 1026 -25.26 -18.26 11.99
N ALA A 1027 -25.64 -18.50 13.25
CA ALA A 1027 -27.05 -18.52 13.66
C ALA A 1027 -27.78 -17.15 13.62
N GLY A 1028 -27.06 -16.05 13.36
CA GLY A 1028 -27.63 -14.69 13.26
C GLY A 1028 -27.41 -13.78 14.47
N LYS A 1029 -26.65 -14.21 15.49
CA LYS A 1029 -26.47 -13.47 16.77
C LYS A 1029 -25.97 -12.03 16.60
N SER A 1030 -24.81 -11.84 15.98
CA SER A 1030 -24.25 -10.50 15.73
C SER A 1030 -25.09 -9.67 14.77
N THR A 1031 -25.86 -10.32 13.87
CA THR A 1031 -26.79 -9.62 12.97
C THR A 1031 -27.87 -8.90 13.75
N VAL A 1032 -28.40 -9.48 14.83
CA VAL A 1032 -29.40 -8.83 15.71
C VAL A 1032 -28.84 -7.54 16.30
N VAL A 1033 -27.63 -7.58 16.85
CA VAL A 1033 -26.97 -6.40 17.43
C VAL A 1033 -26.65 -5.34 16.36
N LYS A 1034 -26.19 -5.77 15.17
CA LYS A 1034 -25.93 -4.89 14.02
C LYS A 1034 -27.20 -4.17 13.54
N LEU A 1035 -28.37 -4.82 13.60
CA LEU A 1035 -29.66 -4.21 13.25
C LEU A 1035 -30.09 -3.17 14.29
N VAL A 1036 -29.88 -3.41 15.61
CA VAL A 1036 -30.14 -2.41 16.65
C VAL A 1036 -29.21 -1.21 16.54
N ALA A 1037 -27.93 -1.43 16.23
CA ALA A 1037 -26.98 -0.35 15.93
C ALA A 1037 -27.32 0.43 14.64
N ARG A 1038 -28.32 -0.05 13.89
CA ARG A 1038 -28.69 0.40 12.54
C ARG A 1038 -27.47 0.52 11.65
N PHE A 1039 -26.65 -0.54 11.65
CA PHE A 1039 -25.58 -0.74 10.66
C PHE A 1039 -26.14 -1.25 9.34
N TYR A 1040 -27.30 -1.90 9.39
CA TYR A 1040 -28.11 -2.34 8.26
C TYR A 1040 -29.57 -2.02 8.58
N ASP A 1041 -30.37 -1.76 7.54
CA ASP A 1041 -31.82 -1.76 7.65
C ASP A 1041 -32.35 -3.18 7.34
N PRO A 1042 -33.42 -3.64 8.00
CA PRO A 1042 -34.00 -4.95 7.74
C PRO A 1042 -34.62 -5.03 6.32
N THR A 1043 -34.51 -6.19 5.66
CA THR A 1043 -35.10 -6.41 4.32
C THR A 1043 -36.61 -6.58 4.38
N GLY A 1044 -37.14 -7.06 5.50
CA GLY A 1044 -38.56 -7.15 5.83
C GLY A 1044 -38.80 -6.92 7.31
N GLY A 1045 -40.01 -6.47 7.67
CA GLY A 1045 -40.35 -6.10 9.05
C GLY A 1045 -39.77 -4.75 9.48
N ARG A 1046 -39.66 -4.54 10.80
CA ARG A 1046 -39.06 -3.34 11.39
C ARG A 1046 -38.45 -3.58 12.77
N VAL A 1047 -37.43 -2.79 13.09
CA VAL A 1047 -36.85 -2.69 14.43
C VAL A 1047 -37.26 -1.35 15.01
N THR A 1048 -37.82 -1.34 16.21
CA THR A 1048 -38.26 -0.13 16.90
C THR A 1048 -37.53 0.05 18.23
N VAL A 1049 -37.34 1.31 18.61
CA VAL A 1049 -36.89 1.70 19.95
C VAL A 1049 -37.89 2.69 20.53
N ASP A 1050 -38.35 2.42 21.75
CA ASP A 1050 -39.42 3.14 22.44
C ASP A 1050 -40.68 3.30 21.56
N GLY A 1051 -40.96 2.28 20.72
CA GLY A 1051 -42.09 2.23 19.79
C GLY A 1051 -41.90 3.00 18.47
N THR A 1052 -40.76 3.64 18.26
CA THR A 1052 -40.44 4.37 17.01
C THR A 1052 -39.55 3.51 16.11
N ASP A 1053 -39.90 3.37 14.84
CA ASP A 1053 -39.07 2.67 13.85
C ASP A 1053 -37.71 3.36 13.72
N LEU A 1054 -36.63 2.59 13.84
CA LEU A 1054 -35.27 3.11 13.75
C LEU A 1054 -35.02 3.86 12.44
N ARG A 1055 -35.74 3.54 11.36
CA ARG A 1055 -35.62 4.21 10.05
C ARG A 1055 -36.12 5.65 10.05
N ALA A 1056 -37.02 6.02 10.97
CA ALA A 1056 -37.56 7.37 11.09
C ALA A 1056 -36.69 8.32 11.94
N LEU A 1057 -35.75 7.76 12.73
CA LEU A 1057 -34.87 8.54 13.60
C LEU A 1057 -33.69 9.14 12.83
N ASP A 1058 -33.21 10.29 13.30
CA ASP A 1058 -31.88 10.77 12.94
C ASP A 1058 -30.83 9.77 13.41
N LEU A 1059 -30.06 9.26 12.46
CA LEU A 1059 -29.11 8.19 12.70
C LEU A 1059 -27.97 8.63 13.64
N THR A 1060 -27.54 9.88 13.54
CA THR A 1060 -26.42 10.42 14.33
C THR A 1060 -26.86 10.58 15.78
N SER A 1061 -27.99 11.25 15.99
CA SER A 1061 -28.55 11.45 17.33
C SER A 1061 -28.89 10.12 18.01
N TYR A 1062 -29.42 9.15 17.26
CA TYR A 1062 -29.67 7.80 17.79
C TYR A 1062 -28.38 7.12 18.26
N ARG A 1063 -27.32 7.14 17.45
CA ARG A 1063 -26.03 6.51 17.78
C ARG A 1063 -25.31 7.19 18.94
N HIS A 1064 -25.54 8.47 19.18
CA HIS A 1064 -25.03 9.15 20.39
C HIS A 1064 -25.68 8.63 21.68
N ARG A 1065 -26.77 7.86 21.59
CA ARG A 1065 -27.40 7.16 22.72
C ARG A 1065 -26.99 5.70 22.85
N LEU A 1066 -26.12 5.22 21.96
CA LEU A 1066 -25.62 3.85 21.96
C LEU A 1066 -24.19 3.79 22.49
N GLY A 1067 -23.92 2.77 23.32
CA GLY A 1067 -22.57 2.38 23.69
C GLY A 1067 -22.19 1.13 22.91
N VAL A 1068 -21.42 1.28 21.83
CA VAL A 1068 -21.02 0.13 21.01
C VAL A 1068 -19.60 -0.31 21.36
N VAL A 1069 -19.47 -1.56 21.81
CA VAL A 1069 -18.19 -2.22 22.04
C VAL A 1069 -18.04 -3.36 21.02
N PRO A 1070 -17.27 -3.14 19.94
CA PRO A 1070 -17.06 -4.17 18.93
C PRO A 1070 -16.16 -5.30 19.44
N GLN A 1071 -16.21 -6.44 18.74
CA GLN A 1071 -15.36 -7.62 18.98
C GLN A 1071 -13.87 -7.28 18.98
N GLU A 1072 -13.41 -6.45 18.03
CA GLU A 1072 -12.06 -5.90 18.02
C GLU A 1072 -12.08 -4.44 18.51
N ALA A 1073 -11.53 -4.18 19.70
CA ALA A 1073 -11.38 -2.84 20.24
C ALA A 1073 -10.37 -2.00 19.43
N TYR A 1074 -10.85 -1.37 18.36
CA TYR A 1074 -10.07 -0.45 17.54
C TYR A 1074 -9.84 0.89 18.27
N LEU A 1075 -8.57 1.27 18.39
CA LEU A 1075 -8.14 2.57 18.91
C LEU A 1075 -7.46 3.38 17.81
N PHE A 1076 -7.88 4.62 17.64
CA PHE A 1076 -7.23 5.58 16.75
C PHE A 1076 -5.88 6.01 17.31
N GLN A 1077 -4.96 6.37 16.43
CA GLN A 1077 -3.66 6.93 16.83
C GLN A 1077 -3.88 8.26 17.57
N GLY A 1078 -3.17 8.44 18.68
CA GLY A 1078 -3.32 9.61 19.56
C GLY A 1078 -2.83 9.26 20.96
N THR A 1079 -3.50 9.75 22.00
CA THR A 1079 -3.26 9.35 23.39
C THR A 1079 -4.35 8.43 23.91
N VAL A 1080 -4.13 7.78 25.06
CA VAL A 1080 -5.20 7.04 25.77
C VAL A 1080 -6.39 7.97 26.07
N ARG A 1081 -6.14 9.23 26.42
CA ARG A 1081 -7.18 10.26 26.56
C ARG A 1081 -7.99 10.43 25.27
N ASP A 1082 -7.34 10.58 24.12
CA ASP A 1082 -8.05 10.76 22.84
C ASP A 1082 -8.83 9.51 22.45
N ALA A 1083 -8.29 8.33 22.78
CA ALA A 1083 -8.98 7.07 22.55
C ALA A 1083 -10.26 6.96 23.38
N ILE A 1084 -10.28 7.39 24.65
CA ILE A 1084 -11.50 7.39 25.48
C ILE A 1084 -12.44 8.53 25.04
N ALA A 1085 -11.91 9.74 24.84
CA ALA A 1085 -12.66 10.92 24.44
C ALA A 1085 -13.26 10.83 23.03
N TYR A 1086 -12.89 9.84 22.21
CA TYR A 1086 -13.43 9.67 20.86
C TYR A 1086 -14.97 9.65 20.82
N GLY A 1087 -15.63 9.02 21.81
CA GLY A 1087 -17.09 8.98 21.88
C GLY A 1087 -17.73 10.34 22.20
N ARG A 1088 -17.00 11.22 22.89
CA ARG A 1088 -17.44 12.59 23.22
C ARG A 1088 -16.23 13.54 23.21
N PRO A 1089 -15.85 14.08 22.03
CA PRO A 1089 -14.57 14.78 21.84
C PRO A 1089 -14.34 15.98 22.76
N ASP A 1090 -15.42 16.67 23.13
CA ASP A 1090 -15.41 17.85 24.01
C ASP A 1090 -15.29 17.50 25.51
N ALA A 1091 -15.14 16.22 25.85
CA ALA A 1091 -15.00 15.78 27.24
C ALA A 1091 -13.73 16.33 27.90
N THR A 1092 -13.91 16.81 29.13
CA THR A 1092 -12.81 17.27 30.00
C THR A 1092 -11.98 16.09 30.51
N ASP A 1093 -10.74 16.35 30.89
CA ASP A 1093 -9.82 15.33 31.42
C ASP A 1093 -10.41 14.62 32.66
N ALA A 1094 -11.12 15.37 33.52
CA ALA A 1094 -11.83 14.82 34.67
C ALA A 1094 -12.93 13.83 34.29
N GLN A 1095 -13.69 14.11 33.23
CA GLN A 1095 -14.72 13.20 32.73
C GLN A 1095 -14.11 11.93 32.12
N VAL A 1096 -12.98 12.06 31.41
CA VAL A 1096 -12.23 10.92 30.86
C VAL A 1096 -11.70 10.03 31.96
N GLU A 1097 -11.11 10.61 33.01
CA GLU A 1097 -10.62 9.86 34.16
C GLU A 1097 -11.77 9.18 34.94
N ALA A 1098 -12.88 9.88 35.14
CA ALA A 1098 -14.06 9.32 35.79
C ALA A 1098 -14.62 8.10 35.04
N ALA A 1099 -14.74 8.18 33.71
CA ALA A 1099 -15.19 7.05 32.89
C ALA A 1099 -14.23 5.85 32.98
N ALA A 1100 -12.92 6.10 32.95
CA ALA A 1100 -11.91 5.05 33.13
C ALA A 1100 -11.95 4.41 34.53
N ARG A 1101 -12.22 5.20 35.59
CA ARG A 1101 -12.39 4.68 36.96
C ARG A 1101 -13.65 3.82 37.07
N ALA A 1102 -14.77 4.24 36.47
CA ALA A 1102 -16.04 3.52 36.51
C ALA A 1102 -15.92 2.08 35.96
N VAL A 1103 -15.18 1.90 34.86
CA VAL A 1103 -14.95 0.59 34.24
C VAL A 1103 -13.72 -0.15 34.78
N GLY A 1104 -12.98 0.44 35.74
CA GLY A 1104 -11.76 -0.18 36.30
C GLY A 1104 -10.52 -0.13 35.38
N ALA A 1105 -10.52 0.70 34.34
CA ALA A 1105 -9.37 0.90 33.47
C ALA A 1105 -8.27 1.78 34.10
N HIS A 1106 -8.61 2.59 35.12
CA HIS A 1106 -7.71 3.58 35.71
C HIS A 1106 -6.41 2.99 36.25
N GLU A 1107 -6.49 1.90 37.02
CA GLU A 1107 -5.32 1.22 37.59
C GLU A 1107 -4.37 0.69 36.50
N MET A 1108 -4.94 0.13 35.44
CA MET A 1108 -4.19 -0.31 34.27
C MET A 1108 -3.51 0.87 33.57
N ILE A 1109 -4.22 1.98 33.35
CA ILE A 1109 -3.66 3.18 32.71
C ILE A 1109 -2.51 3.76 33.54
N ALA A 1110 -2.58 3.69 34.87
CA ALA A 1110 -1.52 4.16 35.75
C ALA A 1110 -0.18 3.39 35.60
N THR A 1111 -0.23 2.16 35.10
CA THR A 1111 0.97 1.35 34.81
C THR A 1111 1.63 1.68 33.47
N LEU A 1112 0.95 2.45 32.60
CA LEU A 1112 1.48 2.85 31.30
C LEU A 1112 2.43 4.04 31.42
N ASP A 1113 3.51 4.02 30.65
CA ASP A 1113 4.43 5.15 30.54
C ASP A 1113 3.67 6.40 30.03
N GLY A 1114 3.54 7.43 30.87
CA GLY A 1114 2.81 8.66 30.55
C GLY A 1114 1.31 8.66 30.93
N GLY A 1115 0.79 7.59 31.54
CA GLY A 1115 -0.59 7.53 32.04
C GLY A 1115 -1.63 7.77 30.95
N TYR A 1116 -2.52 8.76 31.13
CA TYR A 1116 -3.54 9.12 30.13
C TYR A 1116 -2.96 9.73 28.86
N LEU A 1117 -1.73 10.25 28.93
CA LEU A 1117 -1.00 10.80 27.78
C LEU A 1117 -0.10 9.75 27.11
N HIS A 1118 -0.20 8.48 27.49
CA HIS A 1118 0.46 7.38 26.79
C HIS A 1118 0.07 7.38 25.31
N GLU A 1119 1.06 7.36 24.42
CA GLU A 1119 0.83 7.37 22.97
C GLU A 1119 0.26 6.01 22.53
N VAL A 1120 -0.90 6.03 21.89
CA VAL A 1120 -1.54 4.86 21.28
C VAL A 1120 -1.02 4.75 19.85
N ALA A 1121 -0.30 3.66 19.57
CA ALA A 1121 0.17 3.34 18.23
C ALA A 1121 -1.01 2.98 17.30
N GLU A 1122 -0.76 2.87 16.00
CA GLU A 1122 -1.76 2.49 15.01
C GLU A 1122 -2.53 1.22 15.44
N ARG A 1123 -3.87 1.30 15.50
CA ARG A 1123 -4.78 0.23 15.97
C ARG A 1123 -4.58 -0.23 17.41
N GLY A 1124 -3.83 0.54 18.22
CA GLY A 1124 -3.47 0.18 19.59
C GLY A 1124 -2.50 -1.00 19.70
N ARG A 1125 -1.67 -1.26 18.68
CA ARG A 1125 -0.74 -2.41 18.64
C ARG A 1125 0.27 -2.49 19.80
N ASN A 1126 0.52 -1.38 20.48
CA ASN A 1126 1.38 -1.33 21.67
C ASN A 1126 0.65 -1.68 22.98
N LEU A 1127 -0.64 -1.99 22.93
CA LEU A 1127 -1.48 -2.37 24.07
C LEU A 1127 -1.97 -3.82 23.92
N SER A 1128 -2.13 -4.53 25.02
CA SER A 1128 -2.70 -5.88 25.02
C SER A 1128 -4.18 -5.86 24.61
N ALA A 1129 -4.72 -7.01 24.17
CA ALA A 1129 -6.13 -7.11 23.80
C ALA A 1129 -7.07 -6.67 24.93
N GLY A 1130 -6.79 -7.07 26.18
CA GLY A 1130 -7.57 -6.66 27.34
C GLY A 1130 -7.49 -5.17 27.66
N GLN A 1131 -6.29 -4.58 27.53
CA GLN A 1131 -6.11 -3.14 27.73
C GLN A 1131 -6.93 -2.34 26.71
N ARG A 1132 -6.91 -2.75 25.43
CA ARG A 1132 -7.74 -2.14 24.40
C ARG A 1132 -9.24 -2.25 24.70
N GLN A 1133 -9.68 -3.41 25.19
CA GLN A 1133 -11.08 -3.63 25.55
C GLN A 1133 -11.54 -2.75 26.72
N LEU A 1134 -10.72 -2.62 27.77
CA LEU A 1134 -11.00 -1.73 28.90
C LEU A 1134 -11.09 -0.25 28.46
N ILE A 1135 -10.22 0.19 27.54
CA ILE A 1135 -10.28 1.53 26.96
C ILE A 1135 -11.56 1.71 26.12
N ALA A 1136 -11.97 0.69 25.35
CA ALA A 1136 -13.21 0.73 24.59
C ALA A 1136 -14.46 0.79 25.49
N LEU A 1137 -14.45 0.07 26.63
CA LEU A 1137 -15.49 0.15 27.65
C LEU A 1137 -15.52 1.54 28.31
N ALA A 1138 -14.36 2.13 28.62
CA ALA A 1138 -14.29 3.50 29.14
C ALA A 1138 -14.82 4.52 28.13
N ARG A 1139 -14.56 4.33 26.83
CA ARG A 1139 -15.14 5.14 25.75
C ARG A 1139 -16.66 5.02 25.71
N ALA A 1140 -17.18 3.80 25.80
CA ALA A 1140 -18.63 3.56 25.84
C ALA A 1140 -19.26 4.22 27.07
N GLU A 1141 -18.63 4.12 28.25
CA GLU A 1141 -19.10 4.78 29.48
C GLU A 1141 -19.12 6.30 29.38
N LEU A 1142 -18.11 6.91 28.74
CA LEU A 1142 -18.00 8.36 28.63
C LEU A 1142 -19.19 9.01 27.90
N VAL A 1143 -19.78 8.28 26.94
CA VAL A 1143 -20.93 8.75 26.15
C VAL A 1143 -22.22 8.75 26.97
N ASP A 1144 -22.24 8.04 28.09
CA ASP A 1144 -23.43 7.80 28.93
C ASP A 1144 -24.62 7.25 28.12
N PRO A 1145 -24.49 6.03 27.57
CA PRO A 1145 -25.47 5.48 26.64
C PRO A 1145 -26.74 4.99 27.35
N ASP A 1146 -27.87 5.07 26.64
CA ASP A 1146 -29.15 4.49 27.08
C ASP A 1146 -29.22 2.98 26.75
N VAL A 1147 -28.57 2.58 25.65
CA VAL A 1147 -28.48 1.19 25.18
C VAL A 1147 -27.02 0.78 24.97
N LEU A 1148 -26.61 -0.34 25.57
CA LEU A 1148 -25.27 -0.89 25.47
C LEU A 1148 -25.27 -2.12 24.55
N LEU A 1149 -24.37 -2.12 23.56
CA LEU A 1149 -24.22 -3.19 22.57
C LEU A 1149 -22.83 -3.79 22.70
N LEU A 1150 -22.76 -5.05 23.14
CA LEU A 1150 -21.52 -5.79 23.38
C LEU A 1150 -21.43 -6.97 22.41
N ASP A 1151 -20.59 -6.86 21.38
CA ASP A 1151 -20.39 -7.91 20.38
C ASP A 1151 -19.11 -8.68 20.72
N GLU A 1152 -19.23 -9.83 21.39
CA GLU A 1152 -18.12 -10.75 21.69
C GLU A 1152 -16.89 -10.13 22.38
N ALA A 1153 -17.11 -9.25 23.36
CA ALA A 1153 -16.07 -8.46 24.01
C ALA A 1153 -14.93 -9.26 24.69
N THR A 1154 -15.07 -10.58 24.91
CA THR A 1154 -14.08 -11.42 25.61
C THR A 1154 -13.51 -12.59 24.80
N ALA A 1155 -13.89 -12.75 23.52
CA ALA A 1155 -13.59 -13.95 22.74
C ALA A 1155 -12.08 -14.22 22.52
N ALA A 1156 -11.23 -13.20 22.62
CA ALA A 1156 -9.78 -13.28 22.39
C ALA A 1156 -8.91 -13.00 23.64
N LEU A 1157 -9.51 -13.07 24.83
CA LEU A 1157 -8.82 -12.76 26.10
C LEU A 1157 -8.43 -14.03 26.85
N ASP A 1158 -7.31 -13.98 27.58
CA ASP A 1158 -7.01 -15.00 28.58
C ASP A 1158 -7.97 -14.91 29.78
N LEU A 1159 -8.09 -15.99 30.54
CA LEU A 1159 -9.08 -16.12 31.63
C LEU A 1159 -8.96 -15.01 32.70
N ALA A 1160 -7.75 -14.53 32.98
CA ALA A 1160 -7.52 -13.50 34.01
C ALA A 1160 -7.94 -12.10 33.50
N THR A 1161 -7.56 -11.79 32.27
CA THR A 1161 -7.91 -10.54 31.59
C THR A 1161 -9.41 -10.47 31.29
N GLU A 1162 -10.00 -11.61 30.91
CA GLU A 1162 -11.43 -11.77 30.71
C GLU A 1162 -12.23 -11.47 31.98
N ALA A 1163 -11.79 -11.94 33.15
CA ALA A 1163 -12.46 -11.65 34.42
C ALA A 1163 -12.53 -10.13 34.71
N LEU A 1164 -11.46 -9.39 34.43
CA LEU A 1164 -11.42 -7.93 34.58
C LEU A 1164 -12.39 -7.23 33.62
N VAL A 1165 -12.41 -7.65 32.35
CA VAL A 1165 -13.32 -7.09 31.33
C VAL A 1165 -14.79 -7.43 31.63
N ASN A 1166 -15.08 -8.63 32.14
CA ASN A 1166 -16.42 -9.01 32.57
C ASN A 1166 -16.88 -8.17 33.78
N GLN A 1167 -16.04 -7.97 34.79
CA GLN A 1167 -16.38 -7.07 35.90
C GLN A 1167 -16.65 -5.63 35.43
N ALA A 1168 -15.84 -5.13 34.49
CA ALA A 1168 -16.05 -3.83 33.89
C ALA A 1168 -17.39 -3.75 33.13
N THR A 1169 -17.72 -4.81 32.40
CA THR A 1169 -19.00 -4.97 31.68
C THR A 1169 -20.19 -4.99 32.63
N ASP A 1170 -20.11 -5.75 33.73
CA ASP A 1170 -21.19 -5.85 34.72
C ASP A 1170 -21.45 -4.48 35.38
N ARG A 1171 -20.39 -3.71 35.68
CA ARG A 1171 -20.52 -2.33 36.20
C ARG A 1171 -21.20 -1.40 35.19
N LEU A 1172 -20.92 -1.60 33.90
CA LEU A 1172 -21.44 -0.76 32.81
C LEU A 1172 -22.91 -1.05 32.49
N ALA A 1173 -23.34 -2.31 32.60
CA ALA A 1173 -24.67 -2.78 32.20
C ALA A 1173 -25.78 -2.37 33.19
N GLY A 1174 -25.47 -2.21 34.49
CA GLY A 1174 -26.45 -2.30 35.58
C GLY A 1174 -27.70 -1.40 35.56
N ARG A 1175 -27.76 -0.31 34.79
CA ARG A 1175 -28.97 0.54 34.65
C ARG A 1175 -29.46 0.70 33.21
N ARG A 1176 -28.81 0.05 32.25
CA ARG A 1176 -28.96 0.31 30.80
C ARG A 1176 -29.49 -0.94 30.10
N THR A 1177 -30.29 -0.76 29.06
CA THR A 1177 -30.66 -1.91 28.20
C THR A 1177 -29.39 -2.45 27.55
N THR A 1178 -29.05 -3.71 27.79
CA THR A 1178 -27.76 -4.27 27.37
C THR A 1178 -27.99 -5.49 26.50
N LEU A 1179 -27.44 -5.49 25.28
CA LEU A 1179 -27.46 -6.62 24.37
C LEU A 1179 -26.05 -7.19 24.28
N VAL A 1180 -25.91 -8.49 24.61
CA VAL A 1180 -24.62 -9.18 24.63
C VAL A 1180 -24.65 -10.34 23.64
N VAL A 1181 -23.73 -10.35 22.68
CA VAL A 1181 -23.44 -11.55 21.88
C VAL A 1181 -22.44 -12.38 22.65
N ALA A 1182 -22.91 -13.49 23.22
CA ALA A 1182 -22.10 -14.34 24.08
C ALA A 1182 -21.58 -15.54 23.28
N HIS A 1183 -20.26 -15.60 23.09
CA HIS A 1183 -19.59 -16.79 22.56
C HIS A 1183 -19.28 -17.81 23.67
N ARG A 1184 -19.17 -17.34 24.92
CA ARG A 1184 -19.08 -18.19 26.11
C ARG A 1184 -20.43 -18.28 26.80
N LEU A 1185 -20.85 -19.51 27.11
CA LEU A 1185 -22.14 -19.70 27.77
C LEU A 1185 -22.13 -19.14 29.20
N THR A 1186 -20.99 -19.04 29.86
CA THR A 1186 -20.83 -18.41 31.19
C THR A 1186 -21.20 -16.93 31.17
N THR A 1187 -20.79 -16.18 30.14
CA THR A 1187 -21.22 -14.80 29.93
C THR A 1187 -22.73 -14.72 29.71
N ALA A 1188 -23.31 -15.66 28.94
CA ALA A 1188 -24.75 -15.70 28.71
C ALA A 1188 -25.55 -16.02 29.98
N ALA A 1189 -25.04 -16.91 30.83
CA ALA A 1189 -25.69 -17.33 32.07
C ALA A 1189 -25.88 -16.20 33.09
N ARG A 1190 -25.10 -15.12 32.96
CA ARG A 1190 -25.17 -13.93 33.82
C ARG A 1190 -26.22 -12.91 33.36
N ALA A 1191 -26.73 -13.03 32.13
CA ALA A 1191 -27.75 -12.12 31.63
C ALA A 1191 -29.11 -12.39 32.29
N ASP A 1192 -29.94 -11.34 32.40
CA ASP A 1192 -31.30 -11.46 32.92
C ASP A 1192 -32.16 -12.40 32.05
N ARG A 1193 -31.85 -12.48 30.76
CA ARG A 1193 -32.57 -13.27 29.77
C ARG A 1193 -31.63 -13.76 28.67
N ILE A 1194 -31.85 -14.97 28.20
CA ILE A 1194 -31.08 -15.62 27.15
C ILE A 1194 -31.99 -15.92 25.97
N VAL A 1195 -31.55 -15.51 24.78
CA VAL A 1195 -32.22 -15.77 23.50
C VAL A 1195 -31.34 -16.70 22.68
N VAL A 1196 -31.83 -17.91 22.43
CA VAL A 1196 -31.13 -18.92 21.62
C VAL A 1196 -31.54 -18.74 20.17
N MET A 1197 -30.57 -18.42 19.33
CA MET A 1197 -30.71 -18.26 17.88
C MET A 1197 -30.40 -19.59 17.17
N ASP A 1198 -31.23 -19.97 16.21
CA ASP A 1198 -30.98 -21.07 15.27
C ASP A 1198 -31.39 -20.65 13.86
N ARG A 1199 -30.44 -20.71 12.91
CA ARG A 1199 -30.68 -20.41 11.48
C ARG A 1199 -31.57 -19.15 11.27
N GLY A 1200 -31.21 -18.06 11.95
CA GLY A 1200 -31.90 -16.78 11.83
C GLY A 1200 -33.24 -16.66 12.56
N ARG A 1201 -33.63 -17.63 13.40
CA ARG A 1201 -34.87 -17.59 14.20
C ARG A 1201 -34.58 -17.72 15.70
N VAL A 1202 -35.48 -17.17 16.52
CA VAL A 1202 -35.48 -17.41 17.97
C VAL A 1202 -36.00 -18.82 18.23
N ALA A 1203 -35.13 -19.71 18.70
CA ALA A 1203 -35.46 -21.09 19.02
C ALA A 1203 -35.96 -21.24 20.46
N GLU A 1204 -35.29 -20.57 21.40
CA GLU A 1204 -35.62 -20.62 22.83
C GLU A 1204 -35.40 -19.25 23.46
N ASP A 1205 -36.18 -18.98 24.50
CA ASP A 1205 -36.20 -17.72 25.20
C ASP A 1205 -36.59 -17.95 26.66
N GLY A 1206 -35.76 -17.47 27.59
CA GLY A 1206 -35.96 -17.61 29.03
C GLY A 1206 -34.73 -17.25 29.85
N THR A 1207 -34.81 -17.45 31.17
CA THR A 1207 -33.65 -17.32 32.06
C THR A 1207 -32.74 -18.56 31.97
N HIS A 1208 -31.49 -18.45 32.44
CA HIS A 1208 -30.55 -19.57 32.49
C HIS A 1208 -31.16 -20.83 33.14
N ALA A 1209 -31.79 -20.67 34.32
CA ALA A 1209 -32.38 -21.78 35.07
C ALA A 1209 -33.57 -22.43 34.33
N GLU A 1210 -34.42 -21.61 33.70
CA GLU A 1210 -35.57 -22.10 32.93
C GLU A 1210 -35.14 -22.88 31.68
N LEU A 1211 -34.15 -22.37 30.95
CA LEU A 1211 -33.67 -23.00 29.73
C LEU A 1211 -32.91 -24.30 30.00
N LEU A 1212 -32.20 -24.40 31.13
CA LEU A 1212 -31.61 -25.65 31.59
C LEU A 1212 -32.68 -26.69 31.94
N ALA A 1213 -33.73 -26.28 32.65
CA ALA A 1213 -34.83 -27.17 33.05
C ALA A 1213 -35.66 -27.69 31.87
N ARG A 1214 -35.71 -26.95 30.75
CA ARG A 1214 -36.43 -27.34 29.53
C ARG A 1214 -35.72 -28.43 28.71
N GLU A 1215 -34.48 -28.77 29.04
CA GLU A 1215 -33.66 -29.76 28.31
C GLU A 1215 -33.57 -29.53 26.79
N GLY A 1216 -33.68 -28.26 26.37
CA GLY A 1216 -33.66 -27.83 24.98
C GLY A 1216 -32.26 -27.75 24.36
N ARG A 1217 -32.15 -26.99 23.28
CA ARG A 1217 -30.89 -26.62 22.61
C ARG A 1217 -29.94 -25.90 23.56
N TYR A 1218 -30.41 -24.96 24.38
CA TYR A 1218 -29.54 -24.31 25.35
C TYR A 1218 -28.94 -25.31 26.34
N ALA A 1219 -29.76 -26.21 26.88
CA ALA A 1219 -29.31 -27.25 27.80
C ALA A 1219 -28.30 -28.20 27.14
N ARG A 1220 -28.50 -28.57 25.88
CA ARG A 1220 -27.51 -29.35 25.10
C ARG A 1220 -26.21 -28.59 24.92
N LEU A 1221 -26.26 -27.33 24.46
CA LEU A 1221 -25.08 -26.47 24.33
C LEU A 1221 -24.33 -26.36 25.67
N TRP A 1222 -25.07 -26.21 26.77
CA TRP A 1222 -24.51 -26.13 28.12
C TRP A 1222 -23.87 -27.44 28.58
N ARG A 1223 -24.49 -28.60 28.32
CA ARG A 1223 -23.91 -29.91 28.66
C ARG A 1223 -22.66 -30.20 27.84
N THR A 1224 -22.69 -29.92 26.54
CA THR A 1224 -21.51 -30.04 25.66
C THR A 1224 -20.39 -29.13 26.13
N PHE A 1225 -20.71 -27.90 26.51
CA PHE A 1225 -19.76 -26.95 27.09
C PHE A 1225 -19.20 -27.41 28.44
N ALA A 1226 -20.05 -27.94 29.34
CA ALA A 1226 -19.67 -28.42 30.66
C ALA A 1226 -18.92 -29.77 30.64
N GLY A 1227 -18.86 -30.46 29.49
CA GLY A 1227 -18.06 -31.68 29.30
C GLY A 1227 -18.64 -32.95 29.95
N SER A 1228 -19.96 -33.04 30.18
CA SER A 1228 -20.60 -34.27 30.66
C SER A 1228 -20.82 -35.25 29.51
N SER A 1229 -20.08 -36.35 29.49
CA SER A 1229 -20.22 -37.46 28.53
C SER A 1229 -21.57 -38.16 28.68
N ASP A 1230 -22.26 -38.37 27.56
CA ASP A 1230 -23.34 -39.37 27.44
C ASP A 1230 -22.71 -40.76 27.56
N ASP A 1231 -22.62 -41.31 28.77
CA ASP A 1231 -22.51 -42.75 29.01
C ASP A 1231 -22.77 -43.04 30.49
N GLU A 1232 -24.03 -43.35 30.83
CA GLU A 1232 -24.44 -44.46 31.71
C GLU A 1232 -25.98 -44.44 31.89
N PRO A 1233 -26.73 -45.41 31.33
CA PRO A 1233 -28.11 -45.64 31.74
C PRO A 1233 -28.12 -46.32 33.11
N GLY A 1234 -28.60 -45.61 34.14
CA GLY A 1234 -28.64 -46.07 35.52
C GLY A 1234 -29.45 -47.35 35.74
N GLU A 1235 -28.83 -48.31 36.44
CA GLU A 1235 -29.49 -49.45 37.08
C GLU A 1235 -30.37 -48.97 38.27
N PRO A 1236 -31.56 -49.58 38.48
CA PRO A 1236 -32.42 -49.23 39.60
C PRO A 1236 -31.97 -49.92 40.89
N VAL A 1237 -31.64 -49.13 41.92
CA VAL A 1237 -31.27 -49.61 43.26
C VAL A 1237 -32.51 -50.09 44.03
N LEU A 1238 -32.47 -51.36 44.44
CA LEU A 1238 -33.41 -52.01 45.35
C LEU A 1238 -33.36 -51.39 46.76
N ALA A 1239 -34.55 -51.11 47.33
CA ALA A 1239 -34.73 -50.67 48.71
C ALA A 1239 -34.48 -51.79 49.73
N PRO A 1240 -33.91 -51.51 50.92
CA PRO A 1240 -33.89 -52.47 52.01
C PRO A 1240 -35.12 -52.29 52.92
N GLN A 1241 -35.82 -53.39 53.16
CA GLN A 1241 -36.83 -53.53 54.21
C GLN A 1241 -36.16 -53.66 55.59
N LEU A 1242 -36.84 -53.14 56.63
CA LEU A 1242 -37.19 -53.80 57.92
C LEU A 1242 -37.26 -52.76 59.07
N PRO A 1243 -38.04 -53.03 60.13
CA PRO A 1243 -39.40 -53.57 60.22
C PRO A 1243 -40.47 -52.49 60.49
#